data_AF-A0A2K6QT69-F1
#
_entry.id   AF-A0A2K6QT69-F1
#
_cell.length_a   1.000
_cell.length_b   1.000
_cell.length_c   1.000
_cell.angle_alpha   90.00
_cell.angle_beta   90.00
_cell.angle_gamma   90.00
#
_symmetry.space_group_name_H-M   'P 1'
#
loop_
_entity.id
_entity.type
_entity.pdbx_description
1 polymer ?
#
loop_
_entity_poly.entity_id
_entity_poly.type
_entity_poly.pdbx_seq_one_letter_code
_entity_poly.pdbx_strand_id
1 'polypeptide(L)'
;MASFSSEDQAMLQAMLRQLFQSVKEKITGAPSLEFAEEILLHLEETDENFHNYEFVKYLRQHIGNTLGSMIEEEMEKCTSDQNQGEECGYDTVVQQVTKRTQESKEYKEMMHYLKNIMIAVVESMINKFEEDETRNQERQKKIQKEKSHSYCTDNCSDSDSSFNQSYKFCQGKLQLILDQLDPGQPKEVRYEALQTLCSAPPSDVLNCENWTTLCEKLTVSLSDPDPVFSDRILKFCAQRFSLSPLHMTKEVYTSLAKYLESYFLSRENHIPTLSAGVDITNPDMTRLLKKVRLLNEYQKEAPSFWIRHPEKYMEEIVESTLSLLTVKHDQSHVVSQKILDPIYFFALVDTKAVWFKKWMHAHYSRTTVLRLLEKKYKSLITTAIQQCVQYFELCKTRKAEDTLGHSKHCRKKQKTFYYLGQELQYIYFIHSLCLLGRLLIYKQGRKLFPIKLKNKKGLVSLVDLLVLFTQLIYYSPSCPKMTSATLSENYSPASMVTEVLWILCDQKECAVECLYNNIVIETLLQPIHNLMKGTEASPNCSETALVHIAGILARIASVEEGLILLLYGANMNSSEESSTGAHIIAQFSKKLLNEDISIFSGSEMLPVVKGAFISVCRQIYSTCEGLQVLITYNLHESIAKVWKKTSLLSERIPTPVEGSDSVSSVSQESQNIMAWEDNLLDDLLHFAATPKGLLLLQRTGVINECMTFMFNQYAKKLQVSRHKKFGCGVLVTQVASTAAGGVALKKSGFINELITELWSNLEYGRDDVRVTHPRTTPVDPIDQSCQKSFLALVNLLSYPTIYELIRNQDLPNKTEYSLREVPTCVIDIIDRLIILNSEAKIRSLFNYEQSHIFGLR
;
A
#
# COMPACT_ATOMS: atom_id res chain seq x y z
N MET A 1 20.48 -3.80 49.02
CA MET A 1 20.95 -2.95 47.92
C MET A 1 22.08 -3.68 47.22
N ALA A 2 21.77 -4.43 46.17
CA ALA A 2 22.80 -5.09 45.36
C ALA A 2 23.45 -4.02 44.47
N SER A 3 24.71 -3.69 44.76
CA SER A 3 25.54 -2.83 43.92
C SER A 3 25.78 -3.52 42.59
N PHE A 4 25.52 -2.81 41.48
CA PHE A 4 25.78 -3.29 40.12
C PHE A 4 27.25 -3.69 39.94
N SER A 5 27.49 -4.76 39.19
CA SER A 5 28.82 -4.95 38.58
C SER A 5 28.95 -3.97 37.41
N SER A 6 30.14 -3.41 37.19
CA SER A 6 30.40 -2.54 36.04
C SER A 6 30.20 -3.25 34.69
N GLU A 7 30.21 -4.59 34.70
CA GLU A 7 30.06 -5.44 33.52
C GLU A 7 28.60 -5.47 33.03
N ASP A 8 27.63 -5.55 33.94
CA ASP A 8 26.20 -5.58 33.59
C ASP A 8 25.73 -4.25 32.97
N GLN A 9 26.26 -3.12 33.46
CA GLN A 9 25.98 -1.79 32.90
C GLN A 9 26.54 -1.65 31.48
N ALA A 10 27.74 -2.19 31.22
CA ALA A 10 28.38 -2.15 29.90
C ALA A 10 27.66 -3.06 28.88
N MET A 11 27.19 -4.23 29.33
CA MET A 11 26.40 -5.15 28.51
C MET A 11 25.06 -4.54 28.08
N LEU A 12 24.32 -3.96 29.03
CA LEU A 12 23.07 -3.24 28.76
C LEU A 12 23.28 -2.04 27.83
N GLN A 13 24.36 -1.28 28.03
CA GLN A 13 24.75 -0.17 27.16
C GLN A 13 24.98 -0.63 25.71
N ALA A 14 25.63 -1.78 25.50
CA ALA A 14 25.86 -2.33 24.16
C ALA A 14 24.55 -2.76 23.49
N MET A 15 23.65 -3.43 24.23
CA MET A 15 22.35 -3.86 23.72
C MET A 15 21.45 -2.67 23.34
N LEU A 16 21.43 -1.62 24.16
CA LEU A 16 20.69 -0.39 23.85
C LEU A 16 21.24 0.33 22.61
N ARG A 17 22.57 0.40 22.45
CA ARG A 17 23.19 0.95 21.23
C ARG A 17 22.81 0.17 19.97
N GLN A 18 22.77 -1.16 20.06
CA GLN A 18 22.35 -2.01 18.96
C GLN A 18 20.88 -1.77 18.59
N LEU A 19 19.99 -1.65 19.59
CA LEU A 19 18.58 -1.30 19.39
C LEU A 19 18.41 0.06 18.71
N PHE A 20 19.10 1.10 19.20
CA PHE A 20 19.03 2.42 18.57
C PHE A 20 19.61 2.43 17.15
N GLN A 21 20.62 1.60 16.87
CA GLN A 21 21.19 1.48 15.52
C GLN A 21 20.25 0.75 14.55
N SER A 22 19.49 -0.26 15.01
CA SER A 22 18.52 -0.97 14.16
C SER A 22 17.27 -0.14 13.88
N VAL A 23 16.84 0.68 14.86
CA VAL A 23 15.67 1.55 14.73
C VAL A 23 16.06 2.94 14.17
N LYS A 24 17.35 3.20 13.95
CA LYS A 24 17.90 4.49 13.51
C LYS A 24 17.19 5.06 12.28
N GLU A 25 16.99 4.25 11.24
CA GLU A 25 16.35 4.70 10.01
C GLU A 25 14.90 5.14 10.25
N LYS A 26 14.17 4.42 11.12
CA LYS A 26 12.78 4.74 11.51
C LYS A 26 12.73 6.06 12.31
N ILE A 27 13.68 6.27 13.23
CA ILE A 27 13.79 7.49 14.04
C ILE A 27 14.20 8.69 13.19
N THR A 28 15.18 8.54 12.30
CA THR A 28 15.65 9.63 11.41
C THR A 28 14.65 10.00 10.31
N GLY A 29 13.70 9.11 10.01
CA GLY A 29 12.59 9.36 9.10
C GLY A 29 11.41 10.09 9.73
N ALA A 30 11.41 10.31 11.05
CA ALA A 30 10.36 11.01 11.75
C ALA A 30 10.36 12.52 11.43
N PRO A 31 9.19 13.13 11.15
CA PRO A 31 9.09 14.56 10.81
C PRO A 31 9.29 15.49 12.02
N SER A 32 9.19 14.99 13.25
CA SER A 32 9.38 15.73 14.50
C SER A 32 9.89 14.81 15.62
N LEU A 33 10.38 15.41 16.71
CA LEU A 33 10.82 14.70 17.91
C LEU A 33 9.65 13.94 18.57
N GLU A 34 8.48 14.57 18.66
CA GLU A 34 7.25 13.97 19.22
C GLU A 34 6.84 12.70 18.46
N PHE A 35 6.98 12.70 17.13
CA PHE A 35 6.68 11.52 16.31
C PHE A 35 7.75 10.43 16.46
N ALA A 36 9.01 10.79 16.71
CA ALA A 36 10.06 9.82 17.01
C ALA A 36 9.82 9.13 18.37
N GLU A 37 9.32 9.86 19.37
CA GLU A 37 8.89 9.30 20.66
C GLU A 37 7.69 8.36 20.49
N GLU A 38 6.70 8.73 19.68
CA GLU A 38 5.55 7.88 19.35
C GLU A 38 6.00 6.57 18.65
N ILE A 39 6.93 6.64 17.71
CA ILE A 39 7.53 5.45 17.07
C ILE A 39 8.19 4.54 18.11
N LEU A 40 8.91 5.11 19.09
CA LEU A 40 9.58 4.34 20.14
C LEU A 40 8.59 3.68 21.11
N LEU A 41 7.49 4.38 21.45
CA LEU A 41 6.44 3.86 22.33
C LEU A 41 5.68 2.67 21.72
N HIS A 42 5.46 2.70 20.40
CA HIS A 42 4.73 1.67 19.67
C HIS A 42 5.65 0.65 18.97
N LEU A 43 6.90 0.48 19.40
CA LEU A 43 7.83 -0.47 18.76
C LEU A 43 7.34 -1.92 18.81
N GLU A 44 6.63 -2.32 19.88
CA GLU A 44 6.07 -3.66 20.00
C GLU A 44 4.98 -3.93 18.95
N GLU A 45 4.19 -2.92 18.60
CA GLU A 45 3.10 -3.03 17.64
C GLU A 45 3.58 -2.81 16.18
N THR A 46 4.63 -2.01 15.99
CA THR A 46 5.07 -1.53 14.67
C THR A 46 6.31 -2.25 14.13
N ASP A 47 7.04 -2.99 14.96
CA ASP A 47 8.25 -3.72 14.56
C ASP A 47 8.06 -5.23 14.71
N GLU A 48 7.92 -5.94 13.58
CA GLU A 48 7.83 -7.40 13.55
C GLU A 48 9.07 -8.09 14.19
N ASN A 49 10.22 -7.40 14.27
CA ASN A 49 11.43 -7.92 14.90
C ASN A 49 11.57 -7.53 16.38
N PHE A 50 10.56 -6.90 17.00
CA PHE A 50 10.65 -6.38 18.36
C PHE A 50 11.13 -7.42 19.37
N HIS A 51 10.55 -8.62 19.36
CA HIS A 51 10.95 -9.70 20.27
C HIS A 51 12.32 -10.34 19.96
N ASN A 52 12.93 -10.02 18.81
CA ASN A 52 14.24 -10.55 18.41
C ASN A 52 15.41 -9.68 18.89
N TYR A 53 15.16 -8.47 19.41
CA TYR A 53 16.22 -7.60 19.93
C TYR A 53 16.82 -8.19 21.22
N GLU A 54 18.16 -8.20 21.30
CA GLU A 54 18.89 -8.72 22.46
C GLU A 54 18.51 -8.02 23.77
N PHE A 55 18.23 -6.71 23.70
CA PHE A 55 17.70 -5.94 24.82
C PHE A 55 16.33 -6.46 25.31
N VAL A 56 15.42 -6.76 24.39
CA VAL A 56 14.07 -7.24 24.71
C VAL A 56 14.13 -8.67 25.24
N LYS A 57 15.02 -9.51 24.71
CA LYS A 57 15.30 -10.86 25.25
C LYS A 57 15.85 -10.79 26.68
N TYR A 58 16.78 -9.88 26.94
CA TYR A 58 17.33 -9.64 28.28
C TYR A 58 16.22 -9.22 29.26
N LEU A 59 15.36 -8.26 28.89
CA LEU A 59 14.24 -7.84 29.74
C LEU A 59 13.28 -8.99 30.02
N ARG A 60 12.90 -9.77 29.00
CA ARG A 60 12.04 -10.94 29.16
C ARG A 60 12.65 -11.98 30.10
N GLN A 61 13.94 -12.26 29.94
CA GLN A 61 14.65 -13.20 30.81
C GLN A 61 14.75 -12.68 32.24
N HIS A 62 15.01 -11.38 32.43
CA HIS A 62 15.07 -10.77 33.75
C HIS A 62 13.72 -10.78 34.46
N ILE A 63 12.65 -10.47 33.74
CA ILE A 63 11.26 -10.57 34.22
C ILE A 63 10.92 -12.02 34.58
N GLY A 64 11.24 -12.97 33.69
CA GLY A 64 11.02 -14.39 33.91
C GLY A 64 11.77 -14.95 35.12
N ASN A 65 13.03 -14.57 35.32
CA ASN A 65 13.82 -15.02 36.46
C ASN A 65 13.38 -14.41 37.80
N THR A 66 12.87 -13.17 37.77
CA THR A 66 12.51 -12.45 39.00
C THR A 66 11.06 -12.72 39.43
N LEU A 67 10.15 -12.84 38.47
CA LEU A 67 8.72 -13.01 38.73
C LEU A 67 8.22 -14.42 38.43
N GLY A 68 8.97 -15.24 37.70
CA GLY A 68 8.51 -16.55 37.21
C GLY A 68 8.03 -17.48 38.34
N SER A 69 8.83 -17.66 39.40
CA SER A 69 8.44 -18.51 40.52
C SER A 69 7.20 -17.99 41.26
N MET A 70 7.03 -16.66 41.34
CA MET A 70 5.87 -16.05 41.99
C MET A 70 4.61 -16.14 41.12
N ILE A 71 4.75 -15.99 39.80
CA ILE A 71 3.67 -16.20 38.84
C ILE A 71 3.23 -17.67 38.90
N GLU A 72 4.17 -18.62 38.95
CA GLU A 72 3.89 -20.04 39.13
C GLU A 72 3.19 -20.33 40.46
N GLU A 73 3.68 -19.78 41.58
CA GLU A 73 3.03 -19.91 42.90
C GLU A 73 1.62 -19.31 42.96
N GLU A 74 1.38 -18.14 42.36
CA GLU A 74 0.04 -17.53 42.32
C GLU A 74 -0.90 -18.26 41.35
N MET A 75 -0.36 -18.84 40.27
CA MET A 75 -1.12 -19.70 39.36
C MET A 75 -1.51 -21.03 40.04
N GLU A 76 -0.62 -21.63 40.84
CA GLU A 76 -0.90 -22.80 41.66
C GLU A 76 -1.92 -22.50 42.77
N LYS A 77 -1.84 -21.33 43.43
CA LYS A 77 -2.85 -20.91 44.40
C LYS A 77 -4.23 -20.76 43.77
N CYS A 78 -4.31 -20.08 42.61
CA CYS A 78 -5.56 -19.90 41.88
C CYS A 78 -6.19 -21.22 41.39
N THR A 79 -5.37 -22.23 41.07
CA THR A 79 -5.86 -23.57 40.70
C THR A 79 -6.21 -24.44 41.92
N SER A 80 -5.55 -24.22 43.07
CA SER A 80 -5.88 -24.92 44.32
C SER A 80 -7.19 -24.44 44.98
N ASP A 81 -7.50 -23.14 44.89
CA ASP A 81 -8.75 -22.52 45.38
C ASP A 81 -9.97 -22.90 44.51
N GLN A 82 -9.77 -23.37 43.28
CA GLN A 82 -10.84 -23.84 42.37
C GLN A 82 -11.47 -25.19 42.77
N ASN A 83 -10.89 -25.92 43.73
CA ASN A 83 -11.45 -27.20 44.22
C ASN A 83 -12.75 -27.03 45.05
N GLN A 84 -13.21 -25.80 45.30
CA GLN A 84 -14.51 -25.50 45.90
C GLN A 84 -15.38 -24.66 44.96
N GLY A 85 -15.80 -25.27 43.86
CA GLY A 85 -17.11 -25.02 43.23
C GLY A 85 -17.32 -23.69 42.49
N GLU A 86 -16.56 -23.43 41.42
CA GLU A 86 -17.00 -22.76 40.17
C GLU A 86 -15.77 -22.62 39.23
N GLU A 87 -15.83 -23.21 38.03
CA GLU A 87 -14.75 -23.12 37.03
C GLU A 87 -14.63 -21.67 36.51
N CYS A 88 -13.58 -20.97 36.96
CA CYS A 88 -13.24 -19.64 36.47
C CYS A 88 -12.48 -19.78 35.15
N GLY A 89 -12.90 -19.05 34.10
CA GLY A 89 -12.24 -19.09 32.80
C GLY A 89 -10.76 -18.69 32.89
N TYR A 90 -9.91 -19.29 32.04
CA TYR A 90 -8.47 -19.05 32.00
C TYR A 90 -8.09 -17.55 31.97
N ASP A 91 -8.84 -16.73 31.22
CA ASP A 91 -8.61 -15.28 31.14
C ASP A 91 -8.79 -14.57 32.49
N THR A 92 -9.72 -15.02 33.33
CA THR A 92 -9.98 -14.42 34.65
C THR A 92 -8.87 -14.80 35.64
N VAL A 93 -8.33 -16.02 35.54
CA VAL A 93 -7.16 -16.47 36.31
C VAL A 93 -5.92 -15.67 35.93
N VAL A 94 -5.67 -15.48 34.63
CA VAL A 94 -4.54 -14.68 34.13
C VAL A 94 -4.62 -13.24 34.61
N GLN A 95 -5.80 -12.61 34.55
CA GLN A 95 -5.99 -11.23 35.06
C GLN A 95 -5.75 -11.14 36.57
N GLN A 96 -6.19 -12.13 37.35
CA GLN A 96 -5.99 -12.16 38.79
C GLN A 96 -4.52 -12.36 39.18
N VAL A 97 -3.84 -13.31 38.53
CA VAL A 97 -2.40 -13.56 38.72
C VAL A 97 -1.59 -12.32 38.30
N THR A 98 -1.91 -11.71 37.16
CA THR A 98 -1.22 -10.49 36.68
C THR A 98 -1.37 -9.34 37.68
N LYS A 99 -2.59 -9.10 38.18
CA LYS A 99 -2.86 -8.03 39.15
C LYS A 99 -2.11 -8.24 40.47
N ARG A 100 -2.10 -9.47 41.00
CA ARG A 100 -1.34 -9.80 42.22
C ARG A 100 0.17 -9.70 42.00
N THR A 101 0.64 -10.13 40.83
CA THR A 101 2.05 -10.00 40.42
C THR A 101 2.46 -8.53 40.38
N GLN A 102 1.65 -7.63 39.82
CA GLN A 102 1.95 -6.19 39.78
C GLN A 102 1.92 -5.52 41.16
N GLU A 103 1.09 -6.01 42.09
CA GLU A 103 1.00 -5.47 43.45
C GLU A 103 2.12 -5.97 44.37
N SER A 104 2.80 -7.05 43.97
CA SER A 104 3.89 -7.70 44.71
C SER A 104 5.07 -6.78 44.99
N LYS A 105 5.83 -7.14 46.03
CA LYS A 105 7.04 -6.42 46.42
C LYS A 105 8.15 -6.67 45.40
N GLU A 106 8.24 -7.88 44.90
CA GLU A 106 9.20 -8.37 43.92
C GLU A 106 9.08 -7.61 42.60
N TYR A 107 7.85 -7.37 42.12
CA TYR A 107 7.59 -6.54 40.93
C TYR A 107 8.01 -5.08 41.15
N LYS A 108 7.63 -4.48 42.29
CA LYS A 108 7.99 -3.09 42.60
C LYS A 108 9.50 -2.91 42.75
N GLU A 109 10.19 -3.86 43.37
CA GLU A 109 11.65 -3.86 43.51
C GLU A 109 12.33 -4.07 42.16
N MET A 110 11.86 -5.01 41.33
CA MET A 110 12.36 -5.24 39.98
C MET A 110 12.18 -3.99 39.09
N MET A 111 11.01 -3.35 39.12
CA MET A 111 10.72 -2.14 38.36
C MET A 111 11.57 -0.96 38.82
N HIS A 112 11.74 -0.79 40.13
CA HIS A 112 12.60 0.26 40.68
C HIS A 112 14.07 0.01 40.31
N TYR A 113 14.51 -1.25 40.38
CA TYR A 113 15.82 -1.71 39.96
C TYR A 113 16.09 -1.40 38.48
N LEU A 114 15.25 -1.91 37.57
CA LEU A 114 15.35 -1.67 36.12
C LEU A 114 15.37 -0.18 35.80
N LYS A 115 14.49 0.62 36.42
CA LYS A 115 14.42 2.07 36.20
C LYS A 115 15.73 2.77 36.57
N ASN A 116 16.29 2.48 37.74
CA ASN A 116 17.52 3.12 38.20
C ASN A 116 18.72 2.76 37.30
N ILE A 117 18.77 1.52 36.80
CA ILE A 117 19.84 1.06 35.91
C ILE A 117 19.73 1.70 34.54
N MET A 118 18.52 1.76 33.97
CA MET A 118 18.31 2.40 32.67
C MET A 118 18.69 3.87 32.72
N ILE A 119 18.34 4.58 33.81
CA ILE A 119 18.77 5.96 34.01
C ILE A 119 20.30 6.05 34.02
N ALA A 120 20.99 5.22 34.82
CA ALA A 120 22.45 5.24 34.90
C ALA A 120 23.15 4.85 33.58
N VAL A 121 22.59 3.91 32.81
CA VAL A 121 23.12 3.51 31.49
C VAL A 121 22.92 4.63 30.47
N VAL A 122 21.74 5.25 30.43
CA VAL A 122 21.43 6.35 29.50
C VAL A 122 22.26 7.59 29.84
N GLU A 123 22.38 7.97 31.10
CA GLU A 123 23.26 9.06 31.55
C GLU A 123 24.73 8.77 31.17
N SER A 124 25.20 7.53 31.34
CA SER A 124 26.54 7.13 30.89
C SER A 124 26.69 7.21 29.36
N MET A 125 25.64 6.92 28.59
CA MET A 125 25.66 7.07 27.13
C MET A 125 25.70 8.54 26.70
N ILE A 126 24.94 9.40 27.36
CA ILE A 126 24.92 10.85 27.12
C ILE A 126 26.29 11.44 27.46
N ASN A 127 26.81 11.15 28.66
CA ASN A 127 28.12 11.64 29.08
C ASN A 127 29.24 11.17 28.15
N LYS A 128 29.24 9.90 27.70
CA LYS A 128 30.22 9.41 26.70
C LYS A 128 30.05 10.11 25.35
N PHE A 129 28.83 10.43 24.94
CA PHE A 129 28.58 11.14 23.69
C PHE A 129 29.10 12.59 23.76
N GLU A 130 28.83 13.28 24.87
CA GLU A 130 29.37 14.63 25.13
C GLU A 130 30.90 14.62 25.29
N GLU A 131 31.46 13.61 25.95
CA GLU A 131 32.92 13.39 26.06
C GLU A 131 33.56 13.09 24.68
N ASP A 132 32.91 12.31 23.82
CA ASP A 132 33.39 12.03 22.46
C ASP A 132 33.28 13.27 21.56
N GLU A 133 32.24 14.09 21.74
CA GLU A 133 32.09 15.35 21.01
C GLU A 133 33.15 16.38 21.45
N THR A 134 33.37 16.53 22.76
CA THR A 134 34.42 17.39 23.32
C THR A 134 35.82 16.87 22.98
N ARG A 135 36.08 15.56 22.99
CA ARG A 135 37.33 14.95 22.49
C ARG A 135 37.52 15.15 21.00
N ASN A 136 36.47 15.12 20.19
CA ASN A 136 36.58 15.40 18.76
C ASN A 136 36.88 16.88 18.50
N GLN A 137 36.27 17.78 19.26
CA GLN A 137 36.60 19.22 19.25
C GLN A 137 38.02 19.47 19.79
N GLU A 138 38.48 18.76 20.82
CA GLU A 138 39.84 18.83 21.34
C GLU A 138 40.87 18.19 20.42
N ARG A 139 40.53 17.09 19.72
CA ARG A 139 41.37 16.51 18.66
C ARG A 139 41.47 17.46 17.49
N GLN A 140 40.41 18.16 17.11
CA GLN A 140 40.48 19.23 16.11
C GLN A 140 41.35 20.41 16.59
N LYS A 141 41.27 20.82 17.87
CA LYS A 141 42.14 21.84 18.47
C LYS A 141 43.60 21.36 18.66
N LYS A 142 43.84 20.08 18.94
CA LYS A 142 45.17 19.46 19.03
C LYS A 142 45.78 19.24 17.65
N ILE A 143 45.02 18.90 16.63
CA ILE A 143 45.49 18.86 15.22
C ILE A 143 45.86 20.28 14.74
N GLN A 144 45.20 21.33 15.25
CA GLN A 144 45.61 22.72 15.05
C GLN A 144 46.87 23.10 15.84
N LYS A 145 47.06 22.62 17.08
CA LYS A 145 48.26 22.91 17.90
C LYS A 145 49.48 22.03 17.58
N GLU A 146 49.31 20.79 17.16
CA GLU A 146 50.41 19.88 16.75
C GLU A 146 50.98 20.26 15.38
N LYS A 147 50.24 21.01 14.55
CA LYS A 147 50.78 21.68 13.36
C LYS A 147 51.65 22.92 13.67
N SER A 148 51.76 23.33 14.93
CA SER A 148 52.46 24.58 15.33
C SER A 148 53.79 24.38 16.07
N HIS A 149 54.27 23.14 16.27
CA HIS A 149 55.52 22.87 17.00
C HIS A 149 56.48 21.91 16.27
N SER A 150 56.98 22.35 15.11
CA SER A 150 58.34 22.06 14.58
C SER A 150 58.45 22.86 13.28
N TYR A 151 59.16 23.98 13.20
CA TYR A 151 60.60 24.10 13.27
C TYR A 151 61.00 25.47 13.83
N CYS A 152 62.05 25.52 14.67
CA CYS A 152 62.73 26.75 15.05
C CYS A 152 63.64 27.25 13.92
N THR A 153 63.53 28.57 13.66
CA THR A 153 64.57 29.59 13.35
C THR A 153 65.70 29.21 12.36
N ASP A 154 66.07 30.01 11.36
CA ASP A 154 66.17 31.46 11.36
C ASP A 154 66.48 31.97 9.93
N ASN A 155 66.24 33.26 9.69
CA ASN A 155 66.78 34.11 8.63
C ASN A 155 66.84 33.61 7.17
N CYS A 156 66.11 34.30 6.28
CA CYS A 156 66.66 35.07 5.16
C CYS A 156 65.59 35.35 4.09
N SER A 157 65.67 36.57 3.57
CA SER A 157 65.38 37.00 2.19
C SER A 157 63.95 36.90 1.62
N ASP A 158 63.52 38.10 1.22
CA ASP A 158 62.87 38.44 -0.04
C ASP A 158 61.39 38.07 -0.25
N SER A 159 60.58 39.11 -0.04
CA SER A 159 59.66 39.72 -1.01
C SER A 159 59.03 38.85 -2.11
N ASP A 160 57.69 38.97 -2.14
CA ASP A 160 56.76 38.76 -3.24
C ASP A 160 56.33 37.33 -3.62
N SER A 161 54.99 37.22 -3.75
CA SER A 161 54.20 36.16 -4.40
C SER A 161 54.04 34.86 -3.59
N SER A 162 52.97 34.07 -3.66
CA SER A 162 51.69 34.09 -4.36
C SER A 162 50.83 32.98 -3.74
N PHE A 163 49.51 33.05 -3.96
CA PHE A 163 48.61 31.90 -4.11
C PHE A 163 49.31 30.54 -4.07
N ASN A 164 48.99 29.67 -3.10
CA ASN A 164 48.82 28.19 -3.21
C ASN A 164 49.00 27.50 -1.86
N GLN A 165 47.91 27.06 -1.23
CA GLN A 165 47.94 25.88 -0.35
C GLN A 165 46.55 25.24 -0.16
N SER A 166 45.84 25.07 -1.28
CA SER A 166 45.22 23.76 -1.52
C SER A 166 46.38 22.78 -1.78
N TYR A 167 46.27 21.51 -1.39
CA TYR A 167 47.01 20.50 -2.16
C TYR A 167 46.46 20.63 -3.58
N LYS A 168 47.19 21.36 -4.43
CA LYS A 168 46.76 21.62 -5.79
C LYS A 168 46.61 20.27 -6.48
N PHE A 169 45.37 19.87 -6.72
CA PHE A 169 45.07 19.25 -7.99
C PHE A 169 45.42 20.33 -9.04
N CYS A 170 46.67 20.33 -9.50
CA CYS A 170 47.10 21.27 -10.52
C CYS A 170 46.15 21.12 -11.71
N GLN A 171 45.74 22.22 -12.33
CA GLN A 171 45.02 22.23 -13.60
C GLN A 171 45.76 21.34 -14.65
N GLY A 172 47.09 21.24 -14.55
CA GLY A 172 47.93 20.30 -15.33
C GLY A 172 47.87 18.82 -14.94
N LYS A 173 47.48 18.43 -13.71
CA LYS A 173 47.27 17.02 -13.32
C LYS A 173 46.04 16.43 -13.99
N LEU A 174 45.00 17.24 -14.22
CA LEU A 174 43.79 16.80 -14.93
C LEU A 174 44.06 16.68 -16.44
N GLN A 175 44.85 17.59 -17.02
CA GLN A 175 45.35 17.44 -18.39
C GLN A 175 46.22 16.19 -18.56
N LEU A 176 47.12 15.92 -17.61
CA LEU A 176 47.89 14.68 -17.57
C LEU A 176 47.00 13.44 -17.45
N ILE A 177 45.94 13.48 -16.64
CA ILE A 177 44.95 12.39 -16.54
C ILE A 177 44.20 12.22 -17.88
N LEU A 178 43.85 13.31 -18.56
CA LEU A 178 43.19 13.28 -19.88
C LEU A 178 44.08 12.65 -20.95
N ASP A 179 45.37 13.01 -20.96
CA ASP A 179 46.37 12.45 -21.88
C ASP A 179 46.67 10.99 -21.55
N GLN A 180 46.67 10.63 -20.25
CA GLN A 180 46.83 9.26 -19.77
C GLN A 180 45.59 8.39 -19.98
N LEU A 181 44.40 8.96 -20.19
CA LEU A 181 43.17 8.23 -20.52
C LEU A 181 43.00 7.96 -22.03
N ASP A 182 43.94 8.40 -22.86
CA ASP A 182 43.91 8.15 -24.30
C ASP A 182 43.99 6.65 -24.61
N PRO A 183 43.16 6.10 -25.53
CA PRO A 183 43.23 4.71 -25.96
C PRO A 183 44.61 4.23 -26.41
N GLY A 184 45.49 5.14 -26.86
CA GLY A 184 46.87 4.81 -27.24
C GLY A 184 47.82 4.51 -26.08
N GLN A 185 47.43 4.75 -24.82
CA GLN A 185 48.25 4.54 -23.63
C GLN A 185 48.14 3.12 -23.06
N PRO A 186 49.16 2.61 -22.35
CA PRO A 186 49.13 1.29 -21.71
C PRO A 186 47.96 1.14 -20.73
N LYS A 187 47.42 -0.07 -20.64
CA LYS A 187 46.24 -0.39 -19.81
C LYS A 187 46.43 0.03 -18.34
N GLU A 188 47.60 -0.19 -17.78
CA GLU A 188 47.96 0.11 -16.39
C GLU A 188 47.93 1.62 -16.13
N VAL A 189 48.44 2.41 -17.08
CA VAL A 189 48.47 3.88 -17.02
C VAL A 189 47.05 4.45 -17.08
N ARG A 190 46.22 3.93 -18.00
CA ARG A 190 44.80 4.31 -18.10
C ARG A 190 44.02 3.97 -16.83
N TYR A 191 44.35 2.83 -16.20
CA TYR A 191 43.71 2.38 -14.97
C TYR A 191 44.06 3.25 -13.75
N GLU A 192 45.34 3.61 -13.60
CA GLU A 192 45.80 4.54 -12.55
C GLU A 192 45.20 5.94 -12.73
N ALA A 193 45.11 6.43 -13.96
CA ALA A 193 44.47 7.70 -14.27
C ALA A 193 42.99 7.72 -13.84
N LEU A 194 42.25 6.64 -14.13
CA LEU A 194 40.85 6.46 -13.72
C LEU A 194 40.68 6.30 -12.21
N GLN A 195 41.58 5.57 -11.53
CA GLN A 195 41.58 5.46 -10.07
C GLN A 195 41.77 6.85 -9.44
N THR A 196 42.73 7.61 -9.96
CA THR A 196 43.05 8.96 -9.48
C THR A 196 41.87 9.90 -9.66
N LEU A 197 41.18 9.81 -10.82
CA LEU A 197 39.96 10.58 -11.10
C LEU A 197 38.78 10.21 -10.16
N CYS A 198 38.61 8.93 -9.84
CA CYS A 198 37.57 8.48 -8.88
C CYS A 198 37.86 8.93 -7.45
N SER A 199 39.13 9.10 -7.08
CA SER A 199 39.54 9.62 -5.76
C SER A 199 39.58 11.14 -5.66
N ALA A 200 39.40 11.87 -6.77
CA ALA A 200 39.52 13.33 -6.78
C ALA A 200 38.31 14.04 -6.12
N PRO A 201 38.54 15.06 -5.28
CA PRO A 201 37.45 15.84 -4.65
C PRO A 201 36.54 16.48 -5.71
N PRO A 202 35.22 16.60 -5.48
CA PRO A 202 34.31 17.28 -6.41
C PRO A 202 34.74 18.71 -6.76
N SER A 203 35.23 19.48 -5.78
CA SER A 203 35.73 20.86 -5.97
C SER A 203 36.76 21.00 -7.08
N ASP A 204 37.65 20.02 -7.20
CA ASP A 204 38.81 20.08 -8.10
C ASP A 204 38.44 19.72 -9.54
N VAL A 205 37.35 18.96 -9.70
CA VAL A 205 36.81 18.59 -11.01
C VAL A 205 35.85 19.66 -11.55
N LEU A 206 35.18 20.41 -10.66
CA LEU A 206 34.23 21.49 -11.00
C LEU A 206 34.88 22.74 -11.59
N ASN A 207 36.16 23.01 -11.26
CA ASN A 207 36.91 24.18 -11.74
C ASN A 207 37.62 23.94 -13.09
N CYS A 208 37.23 22.90 -13.82
CA CYS A 208 37.90 22.48 -15.05
C CYS A 208 37.32 23.18 -16.28
N GLU A 209 38.12 24.00 -16.97
CA GLU A 209 37.78 24.58 -18.28
C GLU A 209 37.68 23.51 -19.39
N ASN A 210 38.30 22.34 -19.20
CA ASN A 210 38.34 21.20 -20.14
C ASN A 210 37.33 20.09 -19.81
N TRP A 211 36.24 20.40 -19.10
CA TRP A 211 35.23 19.42 -18.69
C TRP A 211 34.58 18.70 -19.88
N THR A 212 34.32 19.41 -20.98
CA THR A 212 33.82 18.82 -22.22
C THR A 212 34.78 17.77 -22.79
N THR A 213 36.08 18.06 -22.79
CA THR A 213 37.15 17.14 -23.21
C THR A 213 37.26 15.93 -22.29
N LEU A 214 37.03 16.10 -20.99
CA LEU A 214 36.94 14.98 -20.04
C LEU A 214 35.73 14.10 -20.33
N CYS A 215 34.55 14.68 -20.54
CA CYS A 215 33.37 13.92 -20.92
C CYS A 215 33.60 13.15 -22.22
N GLU A 216 34.26 13.73 -23.23
CA GLU A 216 34.62 13.05 -24.47
C GLU A 216 35.56 11.85 -24.23
N LYS A 217 36.66 12.04 -23.48
CA LYS A 217 37.60 10.95 -23.17
C LYS A 217 36.97 9.85 -22.30
N LEU A 218 36.10 10.20 -21.36
CA LEU A 218 35.30 9.24 -20.58
C LEU A 218 34.31 8.48 -21.46
N THR A 219 33.69 9.16 -22.42
CA THR A 219 32.76 8.58 -23.41
C THR A 219 33.47 7.56 -24.29
N VAL A 220 34.70 7.86 -24.74
CA VAL A 220 35.55 6.91 -25.48
C VAL A 220 35.92 5.72 -24.60
N SER A 221 36.27 5.97 -23.34
CA SER A 221 36.63 4.92 -22.38
C SER A 221 35.44 4.02 -21.98
N LEU A 222 34.20 4.50 -22.10
CA LEU A 222 32.99 3.68 -21.90
C LEU A 222 32.82 2.61 -22.99
N SER A 223 33.43 2.80 -24.15
CA SER A 223 33.47 1.83 -25.25
C SER A 223 34.71 0.92 -25.23
N ASP A 224 35.52 0.96 -24.16
CA ASP A 224 36.72 0.13 -24.07
C ASP A 224 36.36 -1.38 -24.05
N PRO A 225 37.12 -2.24 -24.75
CA PRO A 225 36.91 -3.68 -24.74
C PRO A 225 37.03 -4.28 -23.32
N ASP A 226 37.85 -3.71 -22.43
CA ASP A 226 38.01 -4.20 -21.07
C ASP A 226 36.87 -3.71 -20.13
N PRO A 227 36.09 -4.63 -19.52
CA PRO A 227 34.96 -4.29 -18.65
C PRO A 227 35.34 -3.46 -17.41
N VAL A 228 36.59 -3.55 -16.95
CA VAL A 228 37.07 -2.87 -15.75
C VAL A 228 37.00 -1.35 -15.90
N PHE A 229 37.27 -0.83 -17.11
CA PHE A 229 37.18 0.61 -17.40
C PHE A 229 35.72 1.08 -17.38
N SER A 230 34.83 0.38 -18.07
CA SER A 230 33.39 0.69 -18.05
C SER A 230 32.82 0.67 -16.63
N ASP A 231 33.14 -0.35 -15.83
CA ASP A 231 32.61 -0.48 -14.46
C ASP A 231 33.15 0.64 -13.54
N ARG A 232 34.41 1.05 -13.70
CA ARG A 232 35.00 2.16 -12.94
C ARG A 232 34.41 3.51 -13.32
N ILE A 233 34.16 3.76 -14.61
CA ILE A 233 33.50 4.99 -15.06
C ILE A 233 32.06 5.02 -14.55
N LEU A 234 31.34 3.89 -14.58
CA LEU A 234 30.00 3.81 -14.00
C LEU A 234 30.00 4.07 -12.50
N LYS A 235 31.01 3.57 -11.77
CA LYS A 235 31.21 3.88 -10.35
C LYS A 235 31.49 5.36 -10.13
N PHE A 236 32.31 5.98 -10.98
CA PHE A 236 32.53 7.43 -10.97
C PHE A 236 31.20 8.18 -11.17
N CYS A 237 30.44 7.86 -12.22
CA CYS A 237 29.14 8.48 -12.48
C CYS A 237 28.16 8.32 -11.30
N ALA A 238 28.07 7.12 -10.71
CA ALA A 238 27.24 6.88 -9.53
C ALA A 238 27.68 7.72 -8.32
N GLN A 239 28.98 7.78 -8.04
CA GLN A 239 29.52 8.64 -6.97
C GLN A 239 29.22 10.12 -7.22
N ARG A 240 29.30 10.58 -8.47
CA ARG A 240 28.98 11.97 -8.82
C ARG A 240 27.51 12.28 -8.64
N PHE A 241 26.61 11.34 -8.98
CA PHE A 241 25.18 11.51 -8.77
C PHE A 241 24.80 11.69 -7.29
N SER A 242 25.52 11.03 -6.36
CA SER A 242 25.24 11.13 -4.92
C SER A 242 25.99 12.24 -4.18
N LEU A 243 27.20 12.61 -4.62
CA LEU A 243 28.14 13.41 -3.80
C LEU A 243 28.53 14.76 -4.41
N SER A 244 28.15 15.06 -5.66
CA SER A 244 28.63 16.26 -6.37
C SER A 244 27.57 17.35 -6.52
N PRO A 245 27.99 18.62 -6.66
CA PRO A 245 27.09 19.72 -7.00
C PRO A 245 26.36 19.47 -8.31
N LEU A 246 25.09 19.87 -8.38
CA LEU A 246 24.16 19.37 -9.40
C LEU A 246 24.47 19.84 -10.82
N HIS A 247 25.22 20.93 -11.01
CA HIS A 247 25.69 21.30 -12.36
C HIS A 247 26.58 20.19 -12.96
N MET A 248 27.42 19.56 -12.14
CA MET A 248 28.27 18.44 -12.56
C MET A 248 27.44 17.19 -12.78
N THR A 249 26.47 16.93 -11.90
CA THR A 249 25.50 15.83 -12.06
C THR A 249 24.75 15.96 -13.40
N LYS A 250 24.37 17.18 -13.78
CA LYS A 250 23.74 17.46 -15.07
C LYS A 250 24.62 17.01 -16.23
N GLU A 251 25.86 17.47 -16.27
CA GLU A 251 26.76 17.21 -17.40
C GLU A 251 27.17 15.74 -17.46
N VAL A 252 27.44 15.10 -16.32
CA VAL A 252 27.69 13.65 -16.27
C VAL A 252 26.47 12.88 -16.81
N TYR A 253 25.26 13.28 -16.42
CA TYR A 253 24.03 12.65 -16.88
C TYR A 253 23.83 12.82 -18.39
N THR A 254 23.92 14.05 -18.90
CA THR A 254 23.71 14.36 -20.32
C THR A 254 24.80 13.73 -21.19
N SER A 255 26.05 13.67 -20.73
CA SER A 255 27.14 12.97 -21.43
C SER A 255 26.88 11.47 -21.52
N LEU A 256 26.45 10.81 -20.43
CA LEU A 256 26.12 9.39 -20.45
C LEU A 256 24.91 9.09 -21.35
N ALA A 257 23.90 9.96 -21.35
CA ALA A 257 22.74 9.82 -22.23
C ALA A 257 23.11 10.02 -23.71
N LYS A 258 23.92 11.04 -24.05
CA LYS A 258 24.45 11.28 -25.41
C LYS A 258 25.33 10.13 -25.90
N TYR A 259 26.14 9.55 -25.01
CA TYR A 259 26.91 8.35 -25.31
C TYR A 259 25.99 7.20 -25.73
N LEU A 260 24.95 6.92 -24.96
CA LEU A 260 24.00 5.86 -25.31
C LEU A 260 23.26 6.17 -26.61
N GLU A 261 22.85 7.42 -26.83
CA GLU A 261 22.23 7.85 -28.09
C GLU A 261 23.15 7.54 -29.28
N SER A 262 24.43 7.88 -29.17
CA SER A 262 25.45 7.56 -30.18
C SER A 262 25.70 6.05 -30.29
N TYR A 263 25.67 5.31 -29.17
CA TYR A 263 25.79 3.86 -29.14
C TYR A 263 24.68 3.16 -29.93
N PHE A 264 23.44 3.63 -29.79
CA PHE A 264 22.26 3.10 -30.49
C PHE A 264 22.16 3.53 -31.96
N LEU A 265 22.80 4.65 -32.35
CA LEU A 265 22.88 5.12 -33.73
C LEU A 265 24.05 4.50 -34.51
N SER A 266 25.11 4.06 -33.82
CA SER A 266 26.28 3.46 -34.47
C SER A 266 25.96 2.09 -35.05
N ARG A 267 26.35 1.88 -36.31
CA ARG A 267 26.24 0.59 -37.01
C ARG A 267 27.29 -0.43 -36.58
N GLU A 268 28.33 0.01 -35.87
CA GLU A 268 29.45 -0.84 -35.44
C GLU A 268 29.12 -1.63 -34.17
N ASN A 269 28.13 -1.18 -33.40
CA ASN A 269 27.71 -1.86 -32.18
C ASN A 269 26.74 -3.00 -32.50
N HIS A 270 27.03 -4.21 -31.99
CA HIS A 270 26.17 -5.38 -32.15
C HIS A 270 24.95 -5.30 -31.22
N ILE A 271 23.94 -4.51 -31.62
CA ILE A 271 22.65 -4.47 -30.94
C ILE A 271 21.79 -5.62 -31.46
N PRO A 272 21.26 -6.48 -30.57
CA PRO A 272 20.48 -7.63 -31.01
C PRO A 272 19.20 -7.19 -31.73
N THR A 273 18.75 -8.04 -32.65
CA THR A 273 17.46 -7.89 -33.30
C THR A 273 16.37 -8.48 -32.44
N LEU A 274 15.13 -8.02 -32.61
CA LEU A 274 14.00 -8.49 -31.83
C LEU A 274 13.79 -10.01 -31.95
N SER A 275 14.10 -10.60 -33.11
CA SER A 275 14.06 -12.05 -33.32
C SER A 275 15.17 -12.80 -32.57
N ALA A 276 16.34 -12.18 -32.41
CA ALA A 276 17.50 -12.77 -31.73
C ALA A 276 17.42 -12.69 -30.20
N GLY A 277 16.45 -11.97 -29.63
CA GLY A 277 16.30 -11.87 -28.17
C GLY A 277 17.45 -11.11 -27.48
N VAL A 278 17.48 -11.18 -26.15
CA VAL A 278 18.55 -10.58 -25.32
C VAL A 278 19.11 -11.64 -24.38
N ASP A 279 20.37 -11.98 -24.55
CA ASP A 279 21.13 -12.82 -23.64
C ASP A 279 21.81 -11.97 -22.56
N ILE A 280 21.43 -12.17 -21.30
CA ILE A 280 22.02 -11.49 -20.14
C ILE A 280 23.40 -12.08 -19.80
N THR A 281 23.70 -13.33 -20.21
CA THR A 281 25.03 -13.91 -20.00
C THR A 281 26.10 -13.25 -20.87
N ASN A 282 25.68 -12.59 -21.95
CA ASN A 282 26.60 -11.83 -22.80
C ASN A 282 27.15 -10.63 -22.01
N PRO A 283 28.48 -10.51 -21.86
CA PRO A 283 29.11 -9.40 -21.14
C PRO A 283 28.77 -8.04 -21.76
N ASP A 284 28.59 -7.94 -23.08
CA ASP A 284 28.25 -6.69 -23.78
C ASP A 284 26.86 -6.19 -23.37
N MET A 285 25.89 -7.10 -23.32
CA MET A 285 24.53 -6.80 -22.88
C MET A 285 24.49 -6.45 -21.39
N THR A 286 25.24 -7.16 -20.55
CA THR A 286 25.38 -6.81 -19.13
C THR A 286 25.96 -5.40 -18.96
N ARG A 287 27.00 -5.04 -19.72
CA ARG A 287 27.59 -3.68 -19.70
C ARG A 287 26.57 -2.61 -20.12
N LEU A 288 25.82 -2.85 -21.20
CA LEU A 288 24.78 -1.94 -21.66
C LEU A 288 23.66 -1.77 -20.61
N LEU A 289 23.20 -2.88 -20.01
CA LEU A 289 22.17 -2.85 -18.98
C LEU A 289 22.63 -2.11 -17.72
N LYS A 290 23.89 -2.24 -17.30
CA LYS A 290 24.44 -1.44 -16.19
C LYS A 290 24.40 0.07 -16.47
N LYS A 291 24.76 0.48 -17.70
CA LYS A 291 24.70 1.89 -18.14
C LYS A 291 23.27 2.43 -18.12
N VAL A 292 22.32 1.70 -18.69
CA VAL A 292 20.88 2.06 -18.68
C VAL A 292 20.32 2.08 -17.26
N ARG A 293 20.69 1.11 -16.42
CA ARG A 293 20.25 1.04 -15.03
C ARG A 293 20.72 2.24 -14.21
N LEU A 294 21.96 2.68 -14.39
CA LEU A 294 22.47 3.85 -13.70
C LEU A 294 21.65 5.12 -14.04
N LEU A 295 21.34 5.33 -15.33
CA LEU A 295 20.46 6.43 -15.73
C LEU A 295 19.06 6.31 -15.14
N ASN A 296 18.48 5.11 -15.15
CA ASN A 296 17.12 4.88 -14.67
C ASN A 296 16.99 5.07 -13.15
N GLU A 297 17.95 4.60 -12.36
CA GLU A 297 17.96 4.83 -10.90
C GLU A 297 18.07 6.32 -10.58
N TYR A 298 18.95 7.04 -11.26
CA TYR A 298 19.02 8.49 -11.12
C TYR A 298 17.68 9.16 -11.48
N GLN A 299 16.99 8.69 -12.53
CA GLN A 299 15.70 9.26 -12.91
C GLN A 299 14.58 9.02 -11.88
N LYS A 300 14.68 7.96 -11.10
CA LYS A 300 13.77 7.73 -9.97
C LYS A 300 14.07 8.67 -8.79
N GLU A 301 15.27 9.19 -8.65
CA GLU A 301 15.65 10.10 -7.56
C GLU A 301 15.57 11.58 -7.96
N ALA A 302 15.75 11.88 -9.25
CA ALA A 302 15.73 13.22 -9.84
C ALA A 302 14.59 14.12 -9.32
N PRO A 303 13.34 13.61 -9.13
CA PRO A 303 12.25 14.43 -8.62
C PRO A 303 12.46 15.07 -7.25
N SER A 304 13.27 14.44 -6.39
CA SER A 304 13.59 14.99 -5.07
C SER A 304 14.46 16.24 -5.14
N PHE A 305 15.18 16.44 -6.24
CA PHE A 305 16.07 17.59 -6.44
C PHE A 305 15.39 18.76 -7.15
N TRP A 306 14.34 18.54 -7.95
CA TRP A 306 13.77 19.57 -8.84
C TRP A 306 13.37 20.88 -8.14
N ILE A 307 12.79 20.81 -6.94
CA ILE A 307 12.28 22.01 -6.22
C ILE A 307 13.42 22.91 -5.74
N ARG A 308 14.60 22.36 -5.49
CA ARG A 308 15.73 23.10 -4.92
C ARG A 308 16.55 23.86 -5.97
N HIS A 309 16.21 23.73 -7.27
CA HIS A 309 17.09 24.14 -8.37
C HIS A 309 16.33 24.80 -9.54
N PRO A 310 17.06 25.47 -10.46
CA PRO A 310 16.46 26.16 -11.61
C PRO A 310 15.75 25.22 -12.60
N GLU A 311 14.67 25.69 -13.25
CA GLU A 311 13.88 24.90 -14.21
C GLU A 311 14.72 24.35 -15.37
N LYS A 312 15.70 25.13 -15.83
CA LYS A 312 16.61 24.76 -16.91
C LYS A 312 17.34 23.45 -16.65
N TYR A 313 17.76 23.21 -15.41
CA TYR A 313 18.45 21.97 -15.02
C TYR A 313 17.56 20.74 -15.20
N MET A 314 16.31 20.83 -14.72
CA MET A 314 15.33 19.77 -14.89
C MET A 314 15.00 19.56 -16.37
N GLU A 315 14.78 20.65 -17.12
CA GLU A 315 14.51 20.61 -18.55
C GLU A 315 15.58 19.86 -19.33
N GLU A 316 16.85 20.16 -19.09
CA GLU A 316 17.97 19.53 -19.81
C GLU A 316 18.09 18.03 -19.51
N ILE A 317 17.86 17.62 -18.25
CA ILE A 317 17.85 16.19 -17.88
C ILE A 317 16.67 15.47 -18.52
N VAL A 318 15.47 16.03 -18.44
CA VAL A 318 14.26 15.47 -19.04
C VAL A 318 14.40 15.39 -20.56
N GLU A 319 14.87 16.45 -21.21
CA GLU A 319 15.08 16.52 -22.65
C GLU A 319 16.12 15.48 -23.10
N SER A 320 17.23 15.35 -22.38
CA SER A 320 18.27 14.36 -22.69
C SER A 320 17.76 12.93 -22.62
N THR A 321 16.93 12.59 -21.61
CA THR A 321 16.31 11.26 -21.53
C THR A 321 15.27 11.04 -22.64
N LEU A 322 14.41 12.02 -22.91
CA LEU A 322 13.39 11.88 -23.96
C LEU A 322 14.05 11.76 -25.35
N SER A 323 15.13 12.50 -25.61
CA SER A 323 15.93 12.37 -26.84
C SER A 323 16.43 10.95 -27.03
N LEU A 324 17.10 10.39 -26.00
CA LEU A 324 17.59 9.01 -26.00
C LEU A 324 16.47 8.01 -26.28
N LEU A 325 15.30 8.15 -25.66
CA LEU A 325 14.19 7.22 -25.86
C LEU A 325 13.55 7.35 -27.26
N THR A 326 13.72 8.48 -27.95
CA THR A 326 13.22 8.68 -29.33
C THR A 326 14.16 8.20 -30.42
N VAL A 327 15.40 7.82 -30.08
CA VAL A 327 16.36 7.31 -31.06
C VAL A 327 15.77 6.09 -31.76
N LYS A 328 15.76 6.14 -33.10
CA LYS A 328 15.36 5.04 -33.97
C LYS A 328 16.48 4.77 -34.94
N HIS A 329 16.82 3.50 -35.13
CA HIS A 329 17.79 3.12 -36.14
C HIS A 329 17.13 3.19 -37.53
N ASP A 330 17.75 3.92 -38.47
CA ASP A 330 17.29 3.96 -39.85
C ASP A 330 17.42 2.57 -40.48
N GLN A 331 16.29 2.00 -40.90
CA GLN A 331 16.25 0.71 -41.60
C GLN A 331 16.42 0.96 -43.09
N SER A 332 17.55 0.54 -43.68
CA SER A 332 17.68 0.42 -45.13
C SER A 332 16.78 -0.70 -45.64
N HIS A 333 16.06 -0.44 -46.73
CA HIS A 333 14.96 -1.21 -47.33
C HIS A 333 15.18 -2.70 -47.67
N VAL A 334 16.26 -3.37 -47.25
CA VAL A 334 16.67 -4.66 -47.84
C VAL A 334 16.40 -5.90 -46.96
N VAL A 335 16.37 -5.84 -45.62
CA VAL A 335 15.95 -7.02 -44.80
C VAL A 335 15.26 -6.58 -43.50
N SER A 336 14.09 -7.17 -43.24
CA SER A 336 13.06 -6.79 -42.25
C SER A 336 13.35 -7.14 -40.78
N GLN A 337 14.57 -6.97 -40.29
CA GLN A 337 14.87 -7.26 -38.87
C GLN A 337 14.86 -5.99 -38.02
N LYS A 338 13.85 -5.87 -37.14
CA LYS A 338 13.72 -4.74 -36.21
C LYS A 338 14.80 -4.83 -35.13
N ILE A 339 15.76 -3.90 -35.15
CA ILE A 339 16.77 -3.70 -34.10
C ILE A 339 16.06 -3.20 -32.82
N LEU A 340 16.58 -3.57 -31.65
CA LEU A 340 16.02 -3.10 -30.37
C LEU A 340 16.32 -1.62 -30.12
N ASP A 341 15.27 -0.83 -29.99
CA ASP A 341 15.31 0.57 -29.57
C ASP A 341 15.74 0.72 -28.09
N PRO A 342 16.28 1.87 -27.65
CA PRO A 342 16.74 2.09 -26.26
C PRO A 342 15.68 1.79 -25.20
N ILE A 343 14.40 2.06 -25.52
CA ILE A 343 13.26 1.83 -24.64
C ILE A 343 13.09 0.35 -24.24
N TYR A 344 13.53 -0.61 -25.06
CA TYR A 344 13.49 -2.04 -24.68
C TYR A 344 14.38 -2.33 -23.47
N PHE A 345 15.55 -1.68 -23.41
CA PHE A 345 16.48 -1.82 -22.30
C PHE A 345 15.99 -1.07 -21.05
N PHE A 346 15.36 0.10 -21.21
CA PHE A 346 14.68 0.78 -20.11
C PHE A 346 13.53 -0.06 -19.54
N ALA A 347 12.72 -0.66 -20.41
CA ALA A 347 11.62 -1.52 -20.00
C ALA A 347 12.10 -2.80 -19.30
N LEU A 348 13.25 -3.36 -19.69
CA LEU A 348 13.88 -4.49 -18.99
C LEU A 348 14.33 -4.14 -17.57
N VAL A 349 14.83 -2.92 -17.35
CA VAL A 349 15.31 -2.47 -16.04
C VAL A 349 14.17 -1.95 -15.14
N ASP A 350 13.15 -1.33 -15.74
CA ASP A 350 12.00 -0.75 -15.04
C ASP A 350 10.71 -1.04 -15.81
N THR A 351 10.18 -2.26 -15.64
CA THR A 351 8.99 -2.75 -16.35
C THR A 351 7.75 -1.89 -16.13
N LYS A 352 7.59 -1.27 -14.95
CA LYS A 352 6.40 -0.46 -14.60
C LYS A 352 6.57 1.04 -14.84
N ALA A 353 7.66 1.45 -15.50
CA ALA A 353 7.96 2.86 -15.76
C ALA A 353 7.87 3.74 -14.49
N VAL A 354 8.45 3.27 -13.38
CA VAL A 354 8.41 3.97 -12.09
C VAL A 354 9.06 5.35 -12.18
N TRP A 355 10.12 5.49 -12.97
CA TRP A 355 10.73 6.79 -13.27
C TRP A 355 9.68 7.81 -13.76
N PHE A 356 8.84 7.44 -14.74
CA PHE A 356 7.83 8.32 -15.32
C PHE A 356 6.70 8.60 -14.32
N LYS A 357 6.29 7.60 -13.53
CA LYS A 357 5.34 7.81 -12.42
C LYS A 357 5.82 8.91 -11.47
N LYS A 358 7.09 8.85 -11.04
CA LYS A 358 7.65 9.87 -10.14
C LYS A 358 7.75 11.23 -10.81
N TRP A 359 8.07 11.27 -12.10
CA TRP A 359 8.11 12.52 -12.85
C TRP A 359 6.77 13.24 -12.94
N MET A 360 5.69 12.49 -13.09
CA MET A 360 4.33 13.02 -13.26
C MET A 360 3.69 13.49 -11.94
N HIS A 361 4.27 13.12 -10.78
CA HIS A 361 3.71 13.40 -9.46
C HIS A 361 3.65 14.90 -9.15
N ALA A 362 4.78 15.61 -9.21
CA ALA A 362 4.85 17.03 -8.92
C ALA A 362 4.33 17.88 -10.10
N HIS A 363 3.56 18.93 -9.80
CA HIS A 363 2.99 19.83 -10.84
C HIS A 363 4.09 20.50 -11.68
N TYR A 364 5.15 20.97 -11.02
CA TYR A 364 6.29 21.65 -11.63
C TYR A 364 6.92 20.84 -12.76
N SER A 365 7.32 19.60 -12.46
CA SER A 365 7.94 18.71 -13.43
C SER A 365 7.00 18.19 -14.50
N ARG A 366 5.78 17.83 -14.10
CA ARG A 366 4.74 17.35 -15.01
C ARG A 366 4.50 18.35 -16.15
N THR A 367 4.48 19.63 -15.83
CA THR A 367 4.24 20.70 -16.83
C THR A 367 5.32 20.70 -17.91
N THR A 368 6.58 20.61 -17.51
CA THR A 368 7.73 20.53 -18.43
C THR A 368 7.74 19.25 -19.25
N VAL A 369 7.53 18.10 -18.61
CA VAL A 369 7.48 16.78 -19.28
C VAL A 369 6.39 16.76 -20.36
N LEU A 370 5.17 17.20 -20.02
CA LEU A 370 4.05 17.23 -20.95
C LEU A 370 4.28 18.20 -22.11
N ARG A 371 4.88 19.37 -21.84
CA ARG A 371 5.24 20.37 -22.86
C ARG A 371 6.25 19.80 -23.86
N LEU A 372 7.27 19.08 -23.40
CA LEU A 372 8.27 18.45 -24.26
C LEU A 372 7.69 17.27 -25.06
N LEU A 373 6.83 16.46 -24.45
CA LEU A 373 6.10 15.39 -25.15
C LEU A 373 5.16 15.93 -26.23
N GLU A 374 4.51 17.07 -26.00
CA GLU A 374 3.63 17.70 -26.99
C GLU A 374 4.41 18.29 -28.17
N LYS A 375 5.47 19.07 -27.87
CA LYS A 375 6.17 19.88 -28.89
C LYS A 375 7.26 19.14 -29.66
N LYS A 376 8.04 18.27 -28.99
CA LYS A 376 9.25 17.65 -29.55
C LYS A 376 9.15 16.14 -29.65
N TYR A 377 8.64 15.46 -28.61
CA TYR A 377 8.77 14.01 -28.46
C TYR A 377 7.45 13.24 -28.57
N LYS A 378 6.48 13.75 -29.35
CA LYS A 378 5.16 13.13 -29.55
C LYS A 378 5.23 11.70 -30.08
N SER A 379 6.31 11.37 -30.79
CA SER A 379 6.60 10.03 -31.32
C SER A 379 6.70 8.94 -30.24
N LEU A 380 7.06 9.27 -29.00
CA LEU A 380 7.11 8.32 -27.88
C LEU A 380 5.70 7.81 -27.55
N ILE A 381 4.74 8.72 -27.45
CA ILE A 381 3.34 8.38 -27.16
C ILE A 381 2.75 7.55 -28.31
N THR A 382 3.03 7.95 -29.56
CA THR A 382 2.63 7.18 -30.74
C THR A 382 3.19 5.76 -30.70
N THR A 383 4.45 5.59 -30.29
CA THR A 383 5.10 4.26 -30.23
C THR A 383 4.54 3.42 -29.08
N ALA A 384 4.26 4.03 -27.92
CA ALA A 384 3.62 3.36 -26.78
C ALA A 384 2.21 2.83 -27.13
N ILE A 385 1.38 3.66 -27.78
CA ILE A 385 0.05 3.23 -28.26
C ILE A 385 0.18 2.11 -29.28
N GLN A 386 1.16 2.21 -30.18
CA GLN A 386 1.42 1.17 -31.17
C GLN A 386 1.79 -0.16 -30.51
N GLN A 387 2.52 -0.17 -29.39
CA GLN A 387 2.82 -1.41 -28.65
C GLN A 387 1.54 -2.04 -28.06
N CYS A 388 0.65 -1.25 -27.46
CA CYS A 388 -0.62 -1.75 -26.95
C CYS A 388 -1.51 -2.34 -28.07
N VAL A 389 -1.57 -1.68 -29.23
CA VAL A 389 -2.32 -2.18 -30.40
C VAL A 389 -1.70 -3.46 -30.94
N GLN A 390 -0.36 -3.52 -31.09
CA GLN A 390 0.33 -4.72 -31.57
C GLN A 390 0.10 -5.92 -30.66
N TYR A 391 0.19 -5.72 -29.34
CA TYR A 391 -0.08 -6.78 -28.37
C TYR A 391 -1.55 -7.24 -28.42
N PHE A 392 -2.49 -6.32 -28.59
CA PHE A 392 -3.90 -6.65 -28.74
C PHE A 392 -4.20 -7.48 -29.99
N GLU A 393 -3.65 -7.11 -31.15
CA GLU A 393 -3.82 -7.91 -32.37
C GLU A 393 -3.21 -9.31 -32.21
N LEU A 394 -2.07 -9.43 -31.51
CA LEU A 394 -1.46 -10.73 -31.18
C LEU A 394 -2.36 -11.58 -30.25
N CYS A 395 -3.08 -10.97 -29.32
CA CYS A 395 -4.06 -11.67 -28.48
C CYS A 395 -5.24 -12.18 -29.32
N LYS A 396 -5.71 -11.41 -30.31
CA LYS A 396 -6.79 -11.82 -31.20
C LYS A 396 -6.40 -13.00 -32.09
N THR A 397 -5.22 -12.97 -32.71
CA THR A 397 -4.76 -14.06 -33.56
C THR A 397 -4.58 -15.35 -32.77
N ARG A 398 -4.01 -15.26 -31.56
CA ARG A 398 -3.83 -16.42 -30.68
C ARG A 398 -5.15 -17.06 -30.25
N LYS A 399 -6.17 -16.26 -29.91
CA LYS A 399 -7.51 -16.80 -29.58
C LYS A 399 -8.21 -17.46 -30.77
N ALA A 400 -7.95 -17.01 -32.00
CA ALA A 400 -8.46 -17.65 -33.22
C ALA A 400 -7.76 -18.99 -33.52
N GLU A 401 -6.47 -19.11 -33.16
CA GLU A 401 -5.70 -20.35 -33.28
C GLU A 401 -6.03 -21.37 -32.17
N ASP A 402 -6.26 -20.92 -30.94
CA ASP A 402 -6.66 -21.79 -29.81
C ASP A 402 -8.01 -22.49 -30.05
N THR A 403 -8.90 -21.93 -30.87
CA THR A 403 -10.13 -22.59 -31.36
C THR A 403 -9.90 -23.72 -32.37
N LEU A 404 -8.69 -23.88 -32.93
CA LEU A 404 -8.37 -24.87 -33.97
C LEU A 404 -7.52 -26.06 -33.49
N GLY A 405 -7.08 -26.10 -32.23
CA GLY A 405 -6.41 -27.28 -31.69
C GLY A 405 -5.30 -26.97 -30.68
N HIS A 406 -5.24 -27.78 -29.63
CA HIS A 406 -4.35 -27.63 -28.48
C HIS A 406 -2.85 -27.59 -28.86
N SER A 407 -2.23 -26.41 -28.77
CA SER A 407 -0.78 -26.31 -28.62
C SER A 407 -0.42 -26.04 -27.15
N LYS A 408 -0.29 -27.13 -26.38
CA LYS A 408 0.37 -27.11 -25.06
C LYS A 408 1.87 -26.90 -25.28
N HIS A 409 2.33 -25.66 -25.22
CA HIS A 409 3.74 -25.39 -24.95
C HIS A 409 3.91 -24.48 -23.74
N CYS A 410 3.56 -25.00 -22.56
CA CYS A 410 4.07 -24.48 -21.31
C CYS A 410 5.44 -25.15 -21.07
N ARG A 411 6.52 -24.52 -21.54
CA ARG A 411 7.88 -25.01 -21.30
C ARG A 411 8.19 -24.82 -19.81
N LYS A 412 8.68 -25.88 -19.17
CA LYS A 412 9.22 -25.86 -17.80
C LYS A 412 10.26 -24.73 -17.69
N LYS A 413 10.09 -23.86 -16.68
CA LYS A 413 11.02 -22.77 -16.34
C LYS A 413 12.37 -23.33 -15.89
N GLN A 414 13.31 -23.43 -16.81
CA GLN A 414 14.72 -23.21 -16.45
C GLN A 414 14.90 -21.70 -16.26
N LYS A 415 15.75 -21.28 -15.31
CA LYS A 415 16.21 -19.89 -15.24
C LYS A 415 17.06 -19.61 -16.48
N THR A 416 16.42 -19.32 -17.60
CA THR A 416 17.12 -18.88 -18.80
C THR A 416 17.48 -17.42 -18.60
N PHE A 417 18.77 -17.13 -18.49
CA PHE A 417 19.36 -15.79 -18.57
C PHE A 417 19.19 -15.18 -19.98
N TYR A 418 18.14 -15.55 -20.70
CA TYR A 418 17.91 -15.23 -22.11
C TYR A 418 16.44 -14.87 -22.28
N TYR A 419 16.18 -13.65 -22.76
CA TYR A 419 14.85 -13.15 -23.08
C TYR A 419 14.55 -13.33 -24.56
N LEU A 420 13.46 -14.02 -24.87
CA LEU A 420 12.96 -14.17 -26.24
C LEU A 420 12.34 -12.86 -26.75
N GLY A 421 12.32 -12.68 -28.08
CA GLY A 421 11.70 -11.51 -28.71
C GLY A 421 10.25 -11.25 -28.27
N GLN A 422 9.46 -12.31 -28.06
CA GLN A 422 8.09 -12.21 -27.57
C GLN A 422 8.01 -11.69 -26.13
N GLU A 423 8.95 -12.10 -25.27
CA GLU A 423 9.04 -11.64 -23.87
C GLU A 423 9.47 -10.16 -23.82
N LEU A 424 10.38 -9.75 -24.71
CA LEU A 424 10.79 -8.35 -24.84
C LEU A 424 9.66 -7.45 -25.34
N GLN A 425 8.88 -7.91 -26.33
CA GLN A 425 7.67 -7.20 -26.78
C GLN A 425 6.66 -7.06 -25.64
N TYR A 426 6.51 -8.12 -24.83
CA TYR A 426 5.61 -8.12 -23.70
C TYR A 426 6.03 -7.12 -22.62
N ILE A 427 7.30 -7.12 -22.22
CA ILE A 427 7.86 -6.17 -21.25
C ILE A 427 7.70 -4.74 -21.74
N TYR A 428 7.96 -4.48 -23.03
CA TYR A 428 7.76 -3.15 -23.61
C TYR A 428 6.27 -2.74 -23.65
N PHE A 429 5.37 -3.68 -23.91
CA PHE A 429 3.92 -3.45 -23.79
C PHE A 429 3.53 -3.02 -22.36
N ILE A 430 3.98 -3.73 -21.32
CA ILE A 430 3.66 -3.39 -19.93
C ILE A 430 4.21 -2.01 -19.55
N HIS A 431 5.44 -1.71 -19.96
CA HIS A 431 6.06 -0.40 -19.76
C HIS A 431 5.26 0.71 -20.45
N SER A 432 4.84 0.48 -21.69
CA SER A 432 4.02 1.42 -22.47
C SER A 432 2.65 1.65 -21.84
N LEU A 433 2.00 0.59 -21.35
CA LEU A 433 0.73 0.66 -20.64
C LEU A 433 0.85 1.49 -19.37
N CYS A 434 1.89 1.30 -18.57
CA CYS A 434 2.13 2.07 -17.35
C CYS A 434 2.38 3.55 -17.65
N LEU A 435 3.17 3.85 -18.68
CA LEU A 435 3.45 5.22 -19.12
C LEU A 435 2.17 5.92 -19.58
N LEU A 436 1.38 5.27 -20.43
CA LEU A 436 0.09 5.80 -20.90
C LEU A 436 -0.90 5.97 -19.74
N GLY A 437 -1.00 4.99 -18.83
CA GLY A 437 -1.85 5.08 -17.66
C GLY A 437 -1.54 6.32 -16.80
N ARG A 438 -0.26 6.62 -16.58
CA ARG A 438 0.16 7.84 -15.85
C ARG A 438 -0.11 9.13 -16.62
N LEU A 439 -0.05 9.09 -17.95
CA LEU A 439 -0.36 10.23 -18.80
C LEU A 439 -1.85 10.62 -18.70
N LEU A 440 -2.75 9.64 -18.70
CA LEU A 440 -4.21 9.84 -18.70
C LEU A 440 -4.77 10.43 -17.40
N ILE A 441 -4.03 10.30 -16.29
CA ILE A 441 -4.40 10.90 -14.99
C ILE A 441 -4.50 12.43 -15.09
N TYR A 442 -3.77 13.08 -16.00
CA TYR A 442 -3.69 14.54 -16.01
C TYR A 442 -4.36 15.15 -17.24
N LYS A 443 -5.10 16.24 -17.04
CA LYS A 443 -5.85 16.95 -18.09
C LYS A 443 -4.98 17.33 -19.29
N GLN A 444 -3.78 17.86 -19.05
CA GLN A 444 -2.83 18.20 -20.12
C GLN A 444 -2.33 16.97 -20.89
N GLY A 445 -2.21 15.80 -20.23
CA GLY A 445 -1.86 14.55 -20.88
C GLY A 445 -2.98 14.04 -21.79
N ARG A 446 -4.24 14.17 -21.36
CA ARG A 446 -5.42 13.82 -22.17
C ARG A 446 -5.57 14.71 -23.42
N LYS A 447 -5.16 15.98 -23.34
CA LYS A 447 -5.13 16.91 -24.50
C LYS A 447 -4.15 16.51 -25.61
N LEU A 448 -3.22 15.58 -25.36
CA LEU A 448 -2.31 15.07 -26.39
C LEU A 448 -3.02 14.19 -27.43
N PHE A 449 -4.25 13.76 -27.13
CA PHE A 449 -5.13 13.03 -28.02
C PHE A 449 -6.00 13.98 -28.84
N PRO A 450 -6.31 13.65 -30.10
CA PRO A 450 -6.05 12.37 -30.75
C PRO A 450 -4.65 12.23 -31.39
N ILE A 451 -4.20 10.97 -31.60
CA ILE A 451 -2.86 10.65 -32.10
C ILE A 451 -2.92 9.86 -33.42
N LYS A 452 -2.13 10.27 -34.41
CA LYS A 452 -2.02 9.58 -35.71
C LYS A 452 -1.02 8.42 -35.63
N LEU A 453 -1.49 7.20 -35.85
CA LEU A 453 -0.62 6.02 -35.97
C LEU A 453 -0.13 5.86 -37.42
N LYS A 454 1.13 5.43 -37.61
CA LYS A 454 1.71 5.23 -38.95
C LYS A 454 1.02 4.11 -39.75
N ASN A 455 0.46 3.10 -39.06
CA ASN A 455 -0.02 1.85 -39.67
C ASN A 455 -1.56 1.73 -39.73
N LYS A 456 -2.32 2.74 -39.26
CA LYS A 456 -3.80 2.76 -39.37
C LYS A 456 -4.26 4.05 -40.07
N LYS A 457 -5.23 3.94 -40.98
CA LYS A 457 -5.93 5.08 -41.59
C LYS A 457 -6.92 5.67 -40.58
N GLY A 458 -6.42 6.29 -39.51
CA GLY A 458 -7.26 6.88 -38.47
C GLY A 458 -6.47 7.56 -37.36
N LEU A 459 -7.09 8.57 -36.75
CA LEU A 459 -6.64 9.19 -35.51
C LEU A 459 -7.18 8.35 -34.34
N VAL A 460 -6.31 7.91 -33.43
CA VAL A 460 -6.73 7.21 -32.20
C VAL A 460 -7.17 8.27 -31.18
N SER A 461 -8.45 8.28 -30.85
CA SER A 461 -9.01 9.13 -29.82
C SER A 461 -8.71 8.60 -28.41
N LEU A 462 -8.97 9.41 -27.39
CA LEU A 462 -8.90 8.99 -25.99
C LEU A 462 -9.83 7.81 -25.71
N VAL A 463 -11.05 7.84 -26.28
CA VAL A 463 -12.05 6.78 -26.11
C VAL A 463 -11.57 5.48 -26.75
N ASP A 464 -11.00 5.55 -27.96
CA ASP A 464 -10.45 4.35 -28.64
C ASP A 464 -9.35 3.66 -27.83
N LEU A 465 -8.52 4.45 -27.13
CA LEU A 465 -7.49 3.90 -26.24
C LEU A 465 -8.08 3.20 -25.01
N LEU A 466 -9.14 3.77 -24.42
CA LEU A 466 -9.81 3.16 -23.26
C LEU A 466 -10.60 1.91 -23.65
N VAL A 467 -11.19 1.90 -24.84
CA VAL A 467 -11.79 0.70 -25.45
C VAL A 467 -10.72 -0.37 -25.65
N LEU A 468 -9.55 -0.02 -26.19
CA LEU A 468 -8.43 -0.95 -26.34
C LEU A 468 -7.98 -1.54 -24.99
N PHE A 469 -7.84 -0.71 -23.96
CA PHE A 469 -7.52 -1.17 -22.60
C PHE A 469 -8.60 -2.13 -22.09
N THR A 470 -9.86 -1.75 -22.17
CA THR A 470 -10.98 -2.61 -21.73
C THR A 470 -10.98 -3.95 -22.46
N GLN A 471 -10.75 -3.95 -23.77
CA GLN A 471 -10.65 -5.15 -24.59
C GLN A 471 -9.46 -6.04 -24.19
N LEU A 472 -8.32 -5.45 -23.83
CA LEU A 472 -7.16 -6.22 -23.36
C LEU A 472 -7.46 -7.06 -22.11
N ILE A 473 -8.41 -6.65 -21.25
CA ILE A 473 -8.77 -7.43 -20.04
C ILE A 473 -9.31 -8.81 -20.42
N TYR A 474 -10.21 -8.89 -21.40
CA TYR A 474 -10.88 -10.15 -21.75
C TYR A 474 -10.36 -10.82 -23.02
N TYR A 475 -9.53 -10.16 -23.83
CA TYR A 475 -8.79 -10.81 -24.92
C TYR A 475 -7.43 -11.36 -24.50
N SER A 476 -6.85 -10.88 -23.39
CA SER A 476 -5.57 -11.40 -22.91
C SER A 476 -5.70 -12.87 -22.47
N PRO A 477 -4.72 -13.74 -22.79
CA PRO A 477 -4.70 -15.11 -22.28
C PRO A 477 -4.61 -15.10 -20.76
N SER A 478 -5.47 -15.88 -20.10
CA SER A 478 -5.39 -16.07 -18.65
C SER A 478 -4.12 -16.85 -18.33
N CYS A 479 -3.20 -16.26 -17.58
CA CYS A 479 -2.01 -16.96 -17.16
C CYS A 479 -2.44 -18.09 -16.21
N PRO A 480 -2.06 -19.36 -16.46
CA PRO A 480 -2.41 -20.45 -15.55
C PRO A 480 -1.81 -20.17 -14.17
N LYS A 481 -2.62 -20.37 -13.12
CA LYS A 481 -2.24 -20.19 -11.71
C LYS A 481 -0.85 -20.81 -11.46
N MET A 482 0.15 -19.97 -11.19
CA MET A 482 1.37 -20.44 -10.54
C MET A 482 1.05 -20.63 -9.06
N THR A 483 1.05 -21.87 -8.61
CA THR A 483 1.03 -22.26 -7.20
C THR A 483 2.32 -21.81 -6.51
N SER A 484 2.43 -20.51 -6.21
CA SER A 484 3.36 -19.98 -5.21
C SER A 484 2.92 -18.55 -4.87
N ALA A 485 2.16 -18.41 -3.79
CA ALA A 485 1.45 -17.19 -3.40
C ALA A 485 2.32 -16.06 -2.80
N THR A 486 3.65 -16.13 -2.87
CA THR A 486 4.50 -15.25 -2.05
C THR A 486 5.51 -14.36 -2.78
N LEU A 487 5.78 -14.52 -4.09
CA LEU A 487 6.82 -13.72 -4.78
C LEU A 487 6.55 -13.32 -6.24
N SER A 488 5.37 -13.57 -6.81
CA SER A 488 5.07 -13.11 -8.18
C SER A 488 4.43 -11.72 -8.15
N GLU A 489 5.22 -10.67 -8.33
CA GLU A 489 4.67 -9.36 -8.73
C GLU A 489 3.69 -9.56 -9.91
N ASN A 490 2.46 -9.06 -9.78
CA ASN A 490 1.34 -9.29 -10.69
C ASN A 490 1.56 -8.63 -12.08
N TYR A 491 2.40 -9.21 -12.93
CA TYR A 491 2.63 -8.72 -14.30
C TYR A 491 1.60 -9.23 -15.32
N SER A 492 0.40 -9.67 -14.91
CA SER A 492 -0.62 -10.11 -15.88
C SER A 492 -1.23 -8.91 -16.62
N PRO A 493 -1.51 -8.98 -17.93
CA PRO A 493 -2.00 -7.81 -18.68
C PRO A 493 -3.34 -7.32 -18.17
N ALA A 494 -4.25 -8.25 -17.86
CA ALA A 494 -5.55 -7.93 -17.31
C ALA A 494 -5.42 -7.22 -15.95
N SER A 495 -4.53 -7.67 -15.06
CA SER A 495 -4.29 -6.98 -13.78
C SER A 495 -3.68 -5.60 -13.98
N MET A 496 -2.65 -5.48 -14.83
CA MET A 496 -1.97 -4.20 -15.08
C MET A 496 -2.92 -3.17 -15.72
N VAL A 497 -3.77 -3.59 -16.67
CA VAL A 497 -4.79 -2.71 -17.24
C VAL A 497 -5.83 -2.32 -16.20
N THR A 498 -6.25 -3.29 -15.38
CA THR A 498 -7.22 -3.04 -14.30
C THR A 498 -6.68 -2.03 -13.29
N GLU A 499 -5.41 -2.14 -12.89
CA GLU A 499 -4.73 -1.15 -12.04
C GLU A 499 -4.75 0.25 -12.67
N VAL A 500 -4.47 0.37 -13.97
CA VAL A 500 -4.54 1.65 -14.68
C VAL A 500 -5.95 2.22 -14.66
N LEU A 501 -6.97 1.42 -14.97
CA LEU A 501 -8.37 1.87 -14.98
C LEU A 501 -8.88 2.21 -13.59
N TRP A 502 -8.44 1.50 -12.54
CA TRP A 502 -8.76 1.83 -11.15
C TRP A 502 -8.19 3.20 -10.75
N ILE A 503 -6.93 3.48 -11.10
CA ILE A 503 -6.33 4.79 -10.82
C ILE A 503 -7.12 5.91 -11.52
N LEU A 504 -7.67 5.65 -12.71
CA LEU A 504 -8.53 6.61 -13.40
C LEU A 504 -9.91 6.77 -12.74
N CYS A 505 -10.49 5.69 -12.20
CA CYS A 505 -11.75 5.75 -11.42
C CYS A 505 -11.60 6.57 -10.14
N ASP A 506 -10.46 6.43 -9.44
CA ASP A 506 -10.24 7.05 -8.12
C ASP A 506 -10.16 8.59 -8.18
N GLN A 507 -9.96 9.17 -9.37
CA GLN A 507 -9.94 10.61 -9.57
C GLN A 507 -11.17 11.10 -10.35
N LYS A 508 -12.05 11.85 -9.68
CA LYS A 508 -13.34 12.33 -10.21
C LYS A 508 -13.23 12.97 -11.61
N GLU A 509 -12.34 13.94 -11.78
CA GLU A 509 -12.17 14.66 -13.06
C GLU A 509 -11.71 13.74 -14.20
N CYS A 510 -10.89 12.74 -13.89
CA CYS A 510 -10.37 11.78 -14.85
C CYS A 510 -11.43 10.78 -15.24
N ALA A 511 -12.17 10.25 -14.25
CA ALA A 511 -13.24 9.30 -14.47
C ALA A 511 -14.32 9.88 -15.40
N VAL A 512 -14.70 11.16 -15.22
CA VAL A 512 -15.69 11.85 -16.06
C VAL A 512 -15.22 11.98 -17.53
N GLU A 513 -13.98 12.44 -17.76
CA GLU A 513 -13.47 12.64 -19.14
C GLU A 513 -13.07 11.32 -19.82
N CYS A 514 -12.78 10.26 -19.06
CA CYS A 514 -12.32 8.98 -19.58
C CYS A 514 -13.40 7.89 -19.55
N LEU A 515 -13.82 7.48 -18.35
CA LEU A 515 -14.55 6.24 -18.12
C LEU A 515 -16.07 6.40 -18.18
N TYR A 516 -16.59 7.57 -17.81
CA TYR A 516 -18.03 7.87 -17.85
C TYR A 516 -18.48 8.23 -19.27
N ASN A 517 -18.15 7.36 -20.21
CA ASN A 517 -18.54 7.42 -21.61
C ASN A 517 -19.29 6.14 -21.97
N ASN A 518 -20.45 6.27 -22.62
CA ASN A 518 -21.27 5.13 -23.04
C ASN A 518 -20.46 4.07 -23.78
N ILE A 519 -19.57 4.45 -24.70
CA ILE A 519 -18.81 3.49 -25.53
C ILE A 519 -17.90 2.62 -24.64
N VAL A 520 -17.31 3.21 -23.60
CA VAL A 520 -16.44 2.50 -22.65
C VAL A 520 -17.27 1.56 -21.77
N ILE A 521 -18.42 2.02 -21.27
CA ILE A 521 -19.36 1.20 -20.49
C ILE A 521 -19.90 0.02 -21.31
N GLU A 522 -20.35 0.25 -22.54
CA GLU A 522 -20.79 -0.80 -23.46
C GLU A 522 -19.66 -1.82 -23.73
N THR A 523 -18.43 -1.35 -23.88
CA THR A 523 -17.27 -2.25 -24.04
C THR A 523 -17.01 -3.09 -22.78
N LEU A 524 -17.19 -2.53 -21.59
CA LEU A 524 -17.10 -3.27 -20.32
C LEU A 524 -18.23 -4.30 -20.17
N LEU A 525 -19.43 -4.00 -20.67
CA LEU A 525 -20.61 -4.86 -20.60
C LEU A 525 -20.64 -5.93 -21.71
N GLN A 526 -19.90 -5.73 -22.81
CA GLN A 526 -19.88 -6.64 -23.96
C GLN A 526 -19.62 -8.11 -23.59
N PRO A 527 -18.65 -8.46 -22.71
CA PRO A 527 -18.43 -9.85 -22.31
C PRO A 527 -19.63 -10.46 -21.58
N ILE A 528 -20.37 -9.65 -20.82
CA ILE A 528 -21.58 -10.07 -20.09
C ILE A 528 -22.70 -10.34 -21.10
N HIS A 529 -22.90 -9.45 -22.06
CA HIS A 529 -23.86 -9.64 -23.15
C HIS A 529 -23.61 -10.91 -23.94
N ASN A 530 -22.35 -11.17 -24.28
CA ASN A 530 -21.95 -12.36 -25.03
C ASN A 530 -22.29 -13.65 -24.26
N LEU A 531 -21.99 -13.69 -22.96
CA LEU A 531 -22.33 -14.82 -22.08
C LEU A 531 -23.84 -14.98 -21.93
N MET A 532 -24.60 -13.88 -21.83
CA MET A 532 -26.05 -13.93 -21.69
C MET A 532 -26.79 -14.40 -22.95
N LYS A 533 -26.22 -14.16 -24.14
CA LYS A 533 -26.79 -14.56 -25.44
C LYS A 533 -26.44 -16.00 -25.85
N GLY A 534 -25.60 -16.70 -25.08
CA GLY A 534 -25.27 -18.12 -25.30
C GLY A 534 -24.60 -18.42 -26.65
N THR A 535 -24.00 -17.43 -27.30
CA THR A 535 -23.47 -17.60 -28.66
C THR A 535 -22.08 -18.22 -28.61
N GLU A 536 -21.97 -19.49 -29.03
CA GLU A 536 -20.72 -20.28 -29.15
C GLU A 536 -19.64 -19.60 -30.01
N ALA A 537 -19.99 -18.57 -30.80
CA ALA A 537 -19.09 -17.83 -31.66
C ALA A 537 -18.40 -16.60 -30.99
N SER A 538 -18.68 -16.33 -29.72
CA SER A 538 -18.05 -15.21 -28.99
C SER A 538 -16.83 -15.70 -28.18
N PRO A 539 -15.75 -14.90 -28.08
CA PRO A 539 -14.54 -15.34 -27.40
C PRO A 539 -14.85 -15.61 -25.92
N ASN A 540 -14.71 -16.86 -25.48
CA ASN A 540 -14.90 -17.27 -24.08
C ASN A 540 -14.10 -16.31 -23.17
N CYS A 541 -14.83 -15.50 -22.40
CA CYS A 541 -14.26 -14.60 -21.40
C CYS A 541 -13.85 -15.43 -20.20
N SER A 542 -12.63 -15.24 -19.68
CA SER A 542 -12.21 -15.97 -18.48
C SER A 542 -12.87 -15.41 -17.23
N GLU A 543 -13.04 -16.27 -16.22
CA GLU A 543 -13.60 -15.87 -14.92
C GLU A 543 -12.77 -14.77 -14.25
N THR A 544 -11.43 -14.80 -14.40
CA THR A 544 -10.56 -13.73 -13.89
C THR A 544 -10.80 -12.40 -14.59
N ALA A 545 -11.05 -12.40 -15.91
CA ALA A 545 -11.38 -11.19 -16.65
C ALA A 545 -12.73 -10.62 -16.21
N LEU A 546 -13.72 -11.49 -15.94
CA LEU A 546 -15.01 -11.10 -15.38
C LEU A 546 -14.88 -10.45 -13.99
N VAL A 547 -14.03 -10.99 -13.11
CA VAL A 547 -13.74 -10.38 -11.79
C VAL A 547 -13.10 -9.00 -11.95
N HIS A 548 -12.15 -8.83 -12.87
CA HIS A 548 -11.55 -7.53 -13.17
C HIS A 548 -12.57 -6.51 -13.69
N ILE A 549 -13.44 -6.92 -14.63
CA ILE A 549 -14.52 -6.08 -15.16
C ILE A 549 -15.48 -5.66 -14.05
N ALA A 550 -15.93 -6.62 -13.23
CA ALA A 550 -16.81 -6.33 -12.10
C ALA A 550 -16.16 -5.36 -11.10
N GLY A 551 -14.86 -5.53 -10.82
CA GLY A 551 -14.10 -4.60 -9.96
C GLY A 551 -14.01 -3.17 -10.52
N ILE A 552 -13.99 -2.99 -11.84
CA ILE A 552 -14.04 -1.67 -12.49
C ILE A 552 -15.45 -1.10 -12.42
N LEU A 553 -16.47 -1.89 -12.78
CA LEU A 553 -17.88 -1.48 -12.74
C LEU A 553 -18.34 -1.10 -11.33
N ALA A 554 -17.89 -1.82 -10.30
CA ALA A 554 -18.19 -1.50 -8.91
C ALA A 554 -17.65 -0.10 -8.53
N ARG A 555 -16.44 0.26 -8.98
CA ARG A 555 -15.89 1.61 -8.74
C ARG A 555 -16.65 2.68 -9.50
N ILE A 556 -17.06 2.41 -10.74
CA ILE A 556 -17.89 3.35 -11.52
C ILE A 556 -19.24 3.57 -10.83
N ALA A 557 -19.92 2.50 -10.40
CA ALA A 557 -21.19 2.56 -9.67
C ALA A 557 -21.07 3.20 -8.28
N SER A 558 -19.87 3.22 -7.69
CA SER A 558 -19.64 3.88 -6.41
C SER A 558 -19.60 5.40 -6.49
N VAL A 559 -19.58 6.01 -7.67
CA VAL A 559 -19.58 7.47 -7.85
C VAL A 559 -20.91 7.88 -8.49
N GLU A 560 -21.47 9.01 -8.08
CA GLU A 560 -22.80 9.47 -8.51
C GLU A 560 -22.91 9.61 -10.04
N GLU A 561 -21.96 10.28 -10.68
CA GLU A 561 -21.96 10.48 -12.14
C GLU A 561 -21.85 9.14 -12.90
N GLY A 562 -21.04 8.21 -12.40
CA GLY A 562 -20.90 6.87 -12.99
C GLY A 562 -22.14 5.99 -12.78
N LEU A 563 -22.78 6.10 -11.61
CA LEU A 563 -24.03 5.42 -11.30
C LEU A 563 -25.17 5.90 -12.19
N ILE A 564 -25.33 7.21 -12.35
CA ILE A 564 -26.33 7.81 -13.24
C ILE A 564 -26.18 7.26 -14.67
N LEU A 565 -24.93 7.17 -15.17
CA LEU A 565 -24.64 6.61 -16.49
C LEU A 565 -25.04 5.13 -16.60
N LEU A 566 -24.83 4.34 -15.55
CA LEU A 566 -25.25 2.93 -15.53
C LEU A 566 -26.77 2.76 -15.45
N LEU A 567 -27.47 3.67 -14.77
CA LEU A 567 -28.92 3.63 -14.60
C LEU A 567 -29.66 4.07 -15.86
N TYR A 568 -29.24 5.18 -16.48
CA TYR A 568 -29.99 5.85 -17.56
C TYR A 568 -29.26 5.88 -18.91
N GLY A 569 -27.97 5.56 -18.97
CA GLY A 569 -27.13 5.79 -20.14
C GLY A 569 -26.95 7.30 -20.44
N ALA A 570 -26.33 7.64 -21.57
CA ALA A 570 -26.16 9.06 -21.96
C ALA A 570 -27.48 9.80 -22.30
N ASN A 571 -28.60 9.09 -22.48
CA ASN A 571 -29.90 9.70 -22.78
C ASN A 571 -30.84 9.57 -21.58
N MET A 572 -30.91 10.62 -20.76
CA MET A 572 -31.85 10.73 -19.63
C MET A 572 -33.35 10.59 -20.03
N ASN A 573 -33.67 10.62 -21.32
CA ASN A 573 -35.03 10.78 -21.84
C ASN A 573 -35.59 9.56 -22.59
N SER A 574 -34.88 8.43 -22.69
CA SER A 574 -35.45 7.24 -23.33
C SER A 574 -36.29 6.44 -22.33
N SER A 575 -37.60 6.63 -22.39
CA SER A 575 -38.63 5.86 -21.68
C SER A 575 -38.85 4.45 -22.27
N GLU A 576 -37.91 3.93 -23.05
CA GLU A 576 -37.99 2.60 -23.65
C GLU A 576 -37.09 1.64 -22.89
N GLU A 577 -37.58 0.41 -22.70
CA GLU A 577 -36.96 -0.76 -22.06
C GLU A 577 -35.66 -1.24 -22.77
N SER A 578 -34.83 -0.32 -23.22
CA SER A 578 -33.44 -0.61 -23.55
C SER A 578 -32.73 -1.05 -22.27
N SER A 579 -32.16 -2.25 -22.27
CA SER A 579 -31.47 -2.82 -21.12
C SER A 579 -30.27 -1.96 -20.75
N THR A 580 -30.44 -1.00 -19.83
CA THR A 580 -29.34 -0.17 -19.36
C THR A 580 -28.30 -1.01 -18.63
N GLY A 581 -27.11 -0.44 -18.40
CA GLY A 581 -26.00 -1.16 -17.76
C GLY A 581 -26.39 -1.81 -16.43
N ALA A 582 -27.17 -1.11 -15.61
CA ALA A 582 -27.68 -1.63 -14.35
C ALA A 582 -28.59 -2.87 -14.52
N HIS A 583 -29.50 -2.84 -15.51
CA HIS A 583 -30.38 -3.97 -15.81
C HIS A 583 -29.59 -5.21 -16.28
N ILE A 584 -28.58 -5.01 -17.13
CA ILE A 584 -27.71 -6.09 -17.64
C ILE A 584 -26.94 -6.74 -16.49
N ILE A 585 -26.32 -5.92 -15.64
CA ILE A 585 -25.53 -6.39 -14.48
C ILE A 585 -26.43 -7.16 -13.51
N ALA A 586 -27.63 -6.65 -13.20
CA ALA A 586 -28.54 -7.31 -12.27
C ALA A 586 -29.13 -8.61 -12.83
N GLN A 587 -29.50 -8.65 -14.11
CA GLN A 587 -29.96 -9.87 -14.76
C GLN A 587 -28.87 -10.95 -14.78
N PHE A 588 -27.64 -10.56 -15.09
CA PHE A 588 -26.49 -11.47 -15.05
C PHE A 588 -26.21 -11.98 -13.63
N SER A 589 -26.21 -11.09 -12.65
CA SER A 589 -25.99 -11.44 -11.23
C SER A 589 -27.07 -12.40 -10.71
N LYS A 590 -28.33 -12.20 -11.09
CA LYS A 590 -29.43 -13.13 -10.75
C LYS A 590 -29.23 -14.51 -11.37
N LYS A 591 -28.87 -14.58 -12.65
CA LYS A 591 -28.56 -15.85 -13.33
C LYS A 591 -27.37 -16.57 -12.69
N LEU A 592 -26.33 -15.83 -12.30
CA LEU A 592 -25.18 -16.38 -11.57
C LEU A 592 -25.60 -16.98 -10.22
N LEU A 593 -26.42 -16.27 -9.45
CA LEU A 593 -26.92 -16.73 -8.14
C LEU A 593 -27.77 -18.01 -8.26
N ASN A 594 -28.60 -18.11 -9.30
CA ASN A 594 -29.45 -19.27 -9.55
C ASN A 594 -28.71 -20.48 -10.15
N GLU A 595 -27.43 -20.33 -10.50
CA GLU A 595 -26.63 -21.35 -11.22
C GLU A 595 -27.18 -21.68 -12.62
N ASP A 596 -27.91 -20.74 -13.24
CA ASP A 596 -28.55 -20.91 -14.56
C ASP A 596 -27.55 -20.82 -15.74
N ILE A 597 -26.24 -20.75 -15.49
CA ILE A 597 -25.20 -20.62 -16.51
C ILE A 597 -24.35 -21.89 -16.53
N SER A 598 -24.62 -22.76 -17.50
CA SER A 598 -23.94 -24.05 -17.70
C SER A 598 -22.43 -23.94 -17.92
N ILE A 599 -21.93 -22.79 -18.37
CA ILE A 599 -20.52 -22.54 -18.71
C ILE A 599 -19.60 -22.62 -17.48
N PHE A 600 -20.12 -22.32 -16.28
CA PHE A 600 -19.32 -22.24 -15.05
C PHE A 600 -19.57 -23.41 -14.07
N SER A 601 -20.35 -24.41 -14.48
CA SER A 601 -20.69 -25.56 -13.64
C SER A 601 -19.41 -26.32 -13.21
N GLY A 602 -19.12 -26.30 -11.91
CA GLY A 602 -17.96 -27.00 -11.32
C GLY A 602 -16.66 -26.20 -11.24
N SER A 603 -16.66 -24.89 -11.54
CA SER A 603 -15.46 -24.04 -11.37
C SER A 603 -15.25 -23.60 -9.92
N GLU A 604 -14.01 -23.73 -9.41
CA GLU A 604 -13.58 -23.20 -8.10
C GLU A 604 -13.69 -21.67 -8.00
N MET A 605 -13.65 -20.94 -9.13
CA MET A 605 -13.65 -19.47 -9.16
C MET A 605 -15.05 -18.88 -9.22
N LEU A 606 -16.09 -19.72 -9.41
CA LEU A 606 -17.48 -19.27 -9.51
C LEU A 606 -17.94 -18.45 -8.28
N PRO A 607 -17.63 -18.81 -7.02
CA PRO A 607 -17.98 -17.97 -5.87
C PRO A 607 -17.35 -16.57 -5.92
N VAL A 608 -16.11 -16.46 -6.42
CA VAL A 608 -15.40 -15.17 -6.57
C VAL A 608 -16.07 -14.32 -7.65
N VAL A 609 -16.49 -14.93 -8.76
CA VAL A 609 -17.25 -14.23 -9.82
C VAL A 609 -18.61 -13.78 -9.30
N LYS A 610 -19.34 -14.65 -8.57
CA LYS A 610 -20.62 -14.31 -7.92
C LYS A 610 -20.43 -13.09 -7.00
N GLY A 611 -19.46 -13.15 -6.09
CA GLY A 611 -19.16 -12.05 -5.16
C GLY A 611 -18.79 -10.74 -5.85
N ALA A 612 -17.98 -10.81 -6.91
CA ALA A 612 -17.57 -9.62 -7.64
C ALA A 612 -18.77 -8.89 -8.27
N PHE A 613 -19.70 -9.62 -8.90
CA PHE A 613 -20.90 -9.03 -9.51
C PHE A 613 -21.96 -8.59 -8.49
N ILE A 614 -22.15 -9.34 -7.40
CA ILE A 614 -23.02 -8.90 -6.30
C ILE A 614 -22.47 -7.59 -5.71
N SER A 615 -21.15 -7.46 -5.57
CA SER A 615 -20.53 -6.21 -5.12
C SER A 615 -20.79 -5.04 -6.09
N VAL A 616 -20.98 -5.27 -7.40
CA VAL A 616 -21.40 -4.21 -8.32
C VAL A 616 -22.85 -3.82 -8.04
N CYS A 617 -23.76 -4.81 -7.97
CA CYS A 617 -25.16 -4.58 -7.63
C CYS A 617 -25.31 -3.84 -6.31
N ARG A 618 -24.46 -4.16 -5.32
CA ARG A 618 -24.40 -3.50 -4.02
C ARG A 618 -24.20 -2.01 -4.11
N GLN A 619 -23.26 -1.56 -4.93
CA GLN A 619 -23.02 -0.13 -5.12
C GLN A 619 -24.25 0.57 -5.72
N ILE A 620 -25.02 -0.14 -6.56
CA ILE A 620 -26.24 0.38 -7.19
C ILE A 620 -27.41 0.42 -6.19
N TYR A 621 -27.78 -0.71 -5.57
CA TYR A 621 -28.95 -0.78 -4.67
C TYR A 621 -28.74 -0.10 -3.31
N SER A 622 -27.51 0.32 -2.98
CA SER A 622 -27.25 1.15 -1.79
C SER A 622 -27.81 2.57 -1.92
N THR A 623 -28.30 2.96 -3.10
CA THR A 623 -28.98 4.24 -3.36
C THR A 623 -30.47 4.03 -3.59
N CYS A 624 -31.30 5.03 -3.25
CA CYS A 624 -32.76 4.93 -3.43
C CYS A 624 -33.15 4.74 -4.91
N GLU A 625 -32.53 5.50 -5.82
CA GLU A 625 -32.79 5.41 -7.26
C GLU A 625 -32.34 4.06 -7.82
N GLY A 626 -31.12 3.64 -7.51
CA GLY A 626 -30.60 2.35 -7.95
C GLY A 626 -31.39 1.16 -7.41
N LEU A 627 -31.83 1.20 -6.15
CA LEU A 627 -32.71 0.17 -5.59
C LEU A 627 -34.04 0.10 -6.35
N GLN A 628 -34.63 1.26 -6.67
CA GLN A 628 -35.91 1.29 -7.39
C GLN A 628 -35.80 0.67 -8.79
N VAL A 629 -34.66 0.83 -9.46
CA VAL A 629 -34.40 0.17 -10.76
C VAL A 629 -34.17 -1.33 -10.59
N LEU A 630 -33.43 -1.75 -9.56
CA LEU A 630 -33.07 -3.16 -9.35
C LEU A 630 -34.13 -4.01 -8.64
N ILE A 631 -35.19 -3.40 -8.11
CA ILE A 631 -36.19 -4.10 -7.29
C ILE A 631 -36.87 -5.26 -8.02
N THR A 632 -37.08 -5.13 -9.35
CA THR A 632 -37.74 -6.14 -10.20
C THR A 632 -36.97 -7.46 -10.28
N TYR A 633 -35.68 -7.46 -9.96
CA TYR A 633 -34.84 -8.66 -10.00
C TYR A 633 -34.92 -9.49 -8.71
N ASN A 634 -35.48 -8.98 -7.60
CA ASN A 634 -35.54 -9.66 -6.30
C ASN A 634 -34.18 -10.22 -5.85
N LEU A 635 -33.12 -9.40 -5.98
CA LEU A 635 -31.76 -9.81 -5.59
C LEU A 635 -31.67 -10.15 -4.09
N HIS A 636 -32.38 -9.43 -3.22
CA HIS A 636 -32.45 -9.69 -1.78
C HIS A 636 -32.93 -11.11 -1.46
N GLU A 637 -33.97 -11.62 -2.12
CA GLU A 637 -34.45 -13.00 -1.94
C GLU A 637 -33.44 -14.03 -2.47
N SER A 638 -32.83 -13.73 -3.62
CA SER A 638 -31.86 -14.62 -4.27
C SER A 638 -30.58 -14.78 -3.42
N ILE A 639 -30.05 -13.67 -2.91
CA ILE A 639 -28.88 -13.65 -2.02
C ILE A 639 -29.21 -14.36 -0.70
N ALA A 640 -30.37 -14.07 -0.09
CA ALA A 640 -30.79 -14.72 1.14
C ALA A 640 -30.96 -16.24 0.99
N LYS A 641 -31.47 -16.70 -0.17
CA LYS A 641 -31.57 -18.14 -0.48
C LYS A 641 -30.19 -18.80 -0.59
N VAL A 642 -29.24 -18.14 -1.26
CA VAL A 642 -27.86 -18.64 -1.36
C VAL A 642 -27.18 -18.65 0.01
N TRP A 643 -27.34 -17.59 0.80
CA TRP A 643 -26.83 -17.53 2.16
C TRP A 643 -27.38 -18.66 3.04
N LYS A 644 -28.70 -18.92 3.04
CA LYS A 644 -29.28 -20.06 3.78
C LYS A 644 -28.68 -21.40 3.36
N LYS A 645 -28.40 -21.60 2.07
CA LYS A 645 -27.74 -22.82 1.56
C LYS A 645 -26.28 -22.91 2.05
N THR A 646 -25.54 -21.80 2.04
CA THR A 646 -24.15 -21.73 2.48
C THR A 646 -24.02 -21.90 4.00
N SER A 647 -24.90 -21.27 4.78
CA SER A 647 -24.91 -21.36 6.25
C SER A 647 -25.12 -22.80 6.73
N LEU A 648 -26.05 -23.55 6.09
CA LEU A 648 -26.23 -24.98 6.36
C LEU A 648 -25.00 -25.85 6.06
N LEU A 649 -24.10 -25.39 5.18
CA LEU A 649 -22.84 -26.07 4.90
C LEU A 649 -21.76 -25.68 5.92
N SER A 650 -21.78 -24.42 6.38
CA SER A 650 -20.92 -23.87 7.43
C SER A 650 -21.18 -24.57 8.78
N GLU A 651 -22.45 -24.73 9.18
CA GLU A 651 -22.86 -25.40 10.42
C GLU A 651 -22.50 -26.90 10.46
N ARG A 652 -22.30 -27.54 9.30
CA ARG A 652 -21.91 -28.97 9.21
C ARG A 652 -20.40 -29.19 9.40
N ILE A 653 -19.61 -28.12 9.49
CA ILE A 653 -18.18 -28.21 9.77
C ILE A 653 -18.05 -28.49 11.28
N PRO A 654 -17.52 -29.66 11.71
CA PRO A 654 -17.45 -30.00 13.12
C PRO A 654 -16.58 -29.00 13.89
N THR A 655 -17.02 -28.60 15.08
CA THR A 655 -16.18 -27.92 16.06
C THR A 655 -14.96 -28.83 16.33
N PRO A 656 -13.71 -28.32 16.22
CA PRO A 656 -12.54 -29.14 16.51
C PRO A 656 -12.63 -29.61 17.97
N VAL A 657 -12.53 -30.92 18.16
CA VAL A 657 -12.51 -31.56 19.48
C VAL A 657 -11.16 -31.22 20.12
N GLU A 658 -11.16 -30.60 21.29
CA GLU A 658 -9.93 -30.41 22.08
C GLU A 658 -9.29 -31.77 22.37
N GLY A 659 -8.07 -31.98 21.87
CA GLY A 659 -7.29 -33.20 22.11
C GLY A 659 -6.86 -34.01 20.88
N SER A 660 -7.16 -33.59 19.65
CA SER A 660 -6.50 -34.16 18.45
C SER A 660 -5.36 -33.27 17.95
N ASP A 661 -4.14 -33.79 18.00
CA ASP A 661 -2.89 -33.15 17.54
C ASP A 661 -2.81 -33.00 16.01
N SER A 662 -3.79 -32.34 15.39
CA SER A 662 -3.78 -31.98 13.97
C SER A 662 -4.09 -30.50 13.77
N VAL A 663 -3.25 -29.63 14.33
CA VAL A 663 -3.37 -28.15 14.25
C VAL A 663 -2.95 -27.58 12.88
N SER A 664 -2.71 -28.39 11.84
CA SER A 664 -2.22 -27.89 10.54
C SER A 664 -3.22 -27.92 9.37
N SER A 665 -4.50 -28.22 9.57
CA SER A 665 -5.46 -28.17 8.45
C SER A 665 -6.90 -27.94 8.87
N VAL A 666 -7.25 -26.74 9.33
CA VAL A 666 -8.55 -26.19 8.94
C VAL A 666 -8.50 -26.13 7.41
N SER A 667 -9.26 -26.98 6.72
CA SER A 667 -9.15 -27.09 5.25
C SER A 667 -9.38 -25.71 4.65
N GLN A 668 -8.55 -25.28 3.70
CA GLN A 668 -8.67 -23.98 3.02
C GLN A 668 -10.10 -23.75 2.48
N GLU A 669 -10.82 -24.83 2.18
CA GLU A 669 -12.22 -24.87 1.80
C GLU A 669 -13.17 -24.37 2.91
N SER A 670 -12.98 -24.76 4.17
CA SER A 670 -13.80 -24.28 5.30
C SER A 670 -13.64 -22.77 5.56
N GLN A 671 -12.42 -22.24 5.45
CA GLN A 671 -12.17 -20.80 5.55
C GLN A 671 -12.81 -20.02 4.39
N ASN A 672 -12.77 -20.58 3.17
CA ASN A 672 -13.40 -19.98 1.99
C ASN A 672 -14.94 -19.95 2.11
N ILE A 673 -15.54 -20.99 2.70
CA ILE A 673 -17.00 -21.06 2.94
C ILE A 673 -17.43 -19.99 3.96
N MET A 674 -16.71 -19.86 5.08
CA MET A 674 -17.00 -18.83 6.09
C MET A 674 -16.82 -17.41 5.54
N ALA A 675 -15.74 -17.16 4.78
CA ALA A 675 -15.53 -15.87 4.13
C ALA A 675 -16.62 -15.54 3.09
N TRP A 676 -17.14 -16.56 2.40
CA TRP A 676 -18.25 -16.40 1.46
C TRP A 676 -19.57 -16.09 2.18
N GLU A 677 -19.84 -16.76 3.29
CA GLU A 677 -21.00 -16.48 4.15
C GLU A 677 -21.00 -15.03 4.65
N ASP A 678 -19.86 -14.57 5.17
CA ASP A 678 -19.66 -13.19 5.63
C ASP A 678 -19.90 -12.16 4.51
N ASN A 679 -19.40 -12.44 3.29
CA ASN A 679 -19.62 -11.55 2.15
C ASN A 679 -21.11 -11.45 1.78
N LEU A 680 -21.85 -12.56 1.81
CA LEU A 680 -23.29 -12.57 1.53
C LEU A 680 -24.10 -11.81 2.60
N LEU A 681 -23.73 -11.92 3.87
CA LEU A 681 -24.33 -11.13 4.95
C LEU A 681 -24.04 -9.64 4.79
N ASP A 682 -22.81 -9.29 4.42
CA ASP A 682 -22.44 -7.91 4.11
C ASP A 682 -23.28 -7.36 2.95
N ASP A 683 -23.45 -8.13 1.87
CA ASP A 683 -24.29 -7.74 0.73
C ASP A 683 -25.77 -7.56 1.14
N LEU A 684 -26.34 -8.46 1.95
CA LEU A 684 -27.70 -8.28 2.47
C LEU A 684 -27.84 -7.04 3.36
N LEU A 685 -26.84 -6.77 4.21
CA LEU A 685 -26.84 -5.62 5.11
C LEU A 685 -26.88 -4.29 4.35
N HIS A 686 -26.27 -4.20 3.17
CA HIS A 686 -26.29 -2.96 2.37
C HIS A 686 -27.68 -2.60 1.82
N PHE A 687 -28.65 -3.51 1.77
CA PHE A 687 -30.05 -3.14 1.51
C PHE A 687 -30.61 -2.21 2.60
N ALA A 688 -30.12 -2.34 3.84
CA ALA A 688 -30.50 -1.45 4.94
C ALA A 688 -29.94 -0.03 4.79
N ALA A 689 -29.14 0.27 3.75
CA ALA A 689 -28.72 1.65 3.45
C ALA A 689 -29.89 2.54 2.96
N THR A 690 -31.02 1.94 2.56
CA THR A 690 -32.23 2.69 2.16
C THR A 690 -33.45 2.23 2.97
N PRO A 691 -34.44 3.11 3.22
CA PRO A 691 -35.65 2.74 3.96
C PRO A 691 -36.43 1.59 3.32
N LYS A 692 -36.58 1.64 1.98
CA LYS A 692 -37.28 0.57 1.24
C LYS A 692 -36.49 -0.73 1.23
N GLY A 693 -35.16 -0.66 1.12
CA GLY A 693 -34.30 -1.83 1.15
C GLY A 693 -34.30 -2.51 2.52
N LEU A 694 -34.38 -1.76 3.62
CA LEU A 694 -34.57 -2.32 4.95
C LEU A 694 -35.86 -3.17 5.06
N LEU A 695 -36.97 -2.70 4.49
CA LEU A 695 -38.21 -3.48 4.43
C LEU A 695 -38.06 -4.77 3.61
N LEU A 696 -37.31 -4.72 2.50
CA LEU A 696 -37.00 -5.91 1.70
C LEU A 696 -36.13 -6.89 2.48
N LEU A 697 -35.11 -6.41 3.20
CA LEU A 697 -34.27 -7.22 4.07
C LEU A 697 -35.11 -7.91 5.16
N GLN A 698 -36.04 -7.19 5.79
CA GLN A 698 -36.94 -7.76 6.78
C GLN A 698 -37.79 -8.92 6.23
N ARG A 699 -38.27 -8.80 4.99
CA ARG A 699 -39.04 -9.87 4.33
C ARG A 699 -38.23 -11.14 4.10
N THR A 700 -36.90 -11.06 4.00
CA THR A 700 -36.04 -12.25 3.85
C THR A 700 -35.95 -13.11 5.13
N GLY A 701 -36.21 -12.49 6.28
CA GLY A 701 -36.06 -13.09 7.61
C GLY A 701 -34.63 -13.12 8.16
N VAL A 702 -33.63 -12.58 7.44
CA VAL A 702 -32.19 -12.67 7.78
C VAL A 702 -31.68 -11.44 8.58
N ILE A 703 -32.59 -10.60 9.10
CA ILE A 703 -32.22 -9.33 9.73
C ILE A 703 -31.43 -9.54 11.04
N ASN A 704 -31.72 -10.58 11.82
CA ASN A 704 -31.04 -10.81 13.10
C ASN A 704 -29.58 -11.21 12.89
N GLU A 705 -29.33 -12.05 11.90
CA GLU A 705 -28.02 -12.55 11.50
C GLU A 705 -27.19 -11.41 10.89
N CYS A 706 -27.80 -10.57 10.06
CA CYS A 706 -27.15 -9.36 9.54
C CYS A 706 -26.75 -8.38 10.67
N MET A 707 -27.61 -8.18 11.68
CA MET A 707 -27.28 -7.31 12.81
C MET A 707 -26.20 -7.91 13.72
N THR A 708 -26.19 -9.22 13.91
CA THR A 708 -25.16 -9.93 14.68
C THR A 708 -23.81 -9.86 13.96
N PHE A 709 -23.81 -10.05 12.64
CA PHE A 709 -22.64 -9.87 11.79
C PHE A 709 -22.09 -8.43 11.84
N MET A 710 -22.97 -7.44 11.71
CA MET A 710 -22.61 -6.02 11.84
C MET A 710 -22.00 -5.72 13.22
N PHE A 711 -22.56 -6.28 14.29
CA PHE A 711 -22.04 -6.14 15.64
C PHE A 711 -20.64 -6.79 15.79
N ASN A 712 -20.45 -8.00 15.27
CA ASN A 712 -19.15 -8.68 15.29
C ASN A 712 -18.06 -7.90 14.53
N GLN A 713 -18.41 -7.24 13.42
CA GLN A 713 -17.49 -6.34 12.72
C GLN A 713 -17.15 -5.09 13.54
N TYR A 714 -18.15 -4.51 14.20
CA TYR A 714 -17.99 -3.35 15.06
C TYR A 714 -17.10 -3.65 16.28
N ALA A 715 -17.36 -4.74 16.99
CA ALA A 715 -16.62 -5.16 18.18
C ALA A 715 -15.14 -5.43 17.88
N LYS A 716 -14.83 -6.02 16.71
CA LYS A 716 -13.45 -6.26 16.27
C LYS A 716 -12.70 -5.00 15.82
N LYS A 717 -13.30 -3.80 15.92
CA LYS A 717 -12.76 -2.50 15.44
C LYS A 717 -12.15 -2.59 14.04
N LEU A 718 -12.64 -3.49 13.18
CA LEU A 718 -12.10 -3.68 11.85
C LEU A 718 -12.29 -2.37 11.09
N GLN A 719 -11.18 -1.70 10.75
CA GLN A 719 -11.24 -0.48 9.96
C GLN A 719 -12.03 -0.77 8.69
N VAL A 720 -13.19 -0.15 8.60
CA VAL A 720 -14.07 -0.18 7.45
C VAL A 720 -13.23 0.23 6.25
N SER A 721 -12.97 -0.71 5.32
CA SER A 721 -12.11 -0.45 4.17
C SER A 721 -12.60 0.78 3.40
N ARG A 722 -11.69 1.51 2.75
CA ARG A 722 -11.95 2.73 1.94
C ARG A 722 -13.12 2.64 0.94
N HIS A 723 -13.63 1.44 0.66
CA HIS A 723 -14.70 1.16 -0.32
C HIS A 723 -16.09 0.92 0.28
N LYS A 724 -16.23 0.82 1.62
CA LYS A 724 -17.55 0.78 2.28
C LYS A 724 -17.98 2.23 2.59
N LYS A 725 -18.92 2.76 1.80
CA LYS A 725 -19.41 4.14 1.89
C LYS A 725 -20.07 4.51 3.21
N PHE A 726 -20.51 3.53 4.00
CA PHE A 726 -21.30 3.76 5.20
C PHE A 726 -20.56 3.24 6.43
N GLY A 727 -20.35 4.11 7.42
CA GLY A 727 -19.99 3.67 8.76
C GLY A 727 -21.16 2.95 9.42
N CYS A 728 -20.88 2.00 10.31
CA CYS A 728 -21.89 1.24 11.07
C CYS A 728 -22.97 2.13 11.70
N GLY A 729 -22.65 3.38 12.07
CA GLY A 729 -23.59 4.33 12.65
C GLY A 729 -24.80 4.70 11.77
N VAL A 730 -24.61 4.82 10.45
CA VAL A 730 -25.72 5.14 9.51
C VAL A 730 -26.65 3.95 9.37
N LEU A 731 -26.10 2.74 9.29
CA LEU A 731 -26.88 1.51 9.21
C LEU A 731 -27.66 1.24 10.50
N VAL A 732 -27.02 1.39 11.67
CA VAL A 732 -27.68 1.25 12.98
C VAL A 732 -28.87 2.21 13.10
N THR A 733 -28.66 3.47 12.73
CA THR A 733 -29.70 4.50 12.66
C THR A 733 -30.87 4.06 11.78
N GLN A 734 -30.57 3.64 10.56
CA GLN A 734 -31.60 3.24 9.60
C GLN A 734 -32.36 2.01 10.08
N VAL A 735 -31.68 1.01 10.66
CA VAL A 735 -32.30 -0.21 11.19
C VAL A 735 -33.20 0.10 12.40
N ALA A 736 -32.74 0.97 13.31
CA ALA A 736 -33.48 1.40 14.49
C ALA A 736 -34.78 2.15 14.14
N SER A 737 -34.91 2.68 12.91
CA SER A 737 -36.14 3.32 12.44
C SER A 737 -37.36 2.38 12.34
N THR A 738 -37.17 1.06 12.42
CA THR A 738 -38.24 0.06 12.30
C THR A 738 -38.33 -0.85 13.52
N ALA A 739 -39.55 -1.25 13.91
CA ALA A 739 -39.79 -2.13 15.06
C ALA A 739 -38.97 -3.43 15.02
N ALA A 740 -39.01 -4.15 13.89
CA ALA A 740 -38.26 -5.39 13.72
C ALA A 740 -36.74 -5.17 13.76
N GLY A 741 -36.25 -4.04 13.23
CA GLY A 741 -34.84 -3.67 13.30
C GLY A 741 -34.37 -3.33 14.71
N GLY A 742 -35.17 -2.57 15.49
CA GLY A 742 -34.89 -2.29 16.90
C GLY A 742 -34.81 -3.56 17.76
N VAL A 743 -35.71 -4.52 17.52
CA VAL A 743 -35.67 -5.83 18.18
C VAL A 743 -34.40 -6.61 17.78
N ALA A 744 -34.02 -6.60 16.50
CA ALA A 744 -32.81 -7.26 16.02
C ALA A 744 -31.53 -6.65 16.65
N LEU A 745 -31.46 -5.33 16.79
CA LEU A 745 -30.35 -4.62 17.47
C LEU A 745 -30.27 -4.96 18.96
N LYS A 746 -31.42 -5.11 19.63
CA LYS A 746 -31.44 -5.58 21.03
C LYS A 746 -30.90 -7.01 21.15
N LYS A 747 -31.33 -7.90 20.24
CA LYS A 747 -30.93 -9.32 20.24
C LYS A 747 -29.46 -9.54 19.87
N SER A 748 -28.86 -8.68 19.04
CA SER A 748 -27.47 -8.85 18.62
C SER A 748 -26.44 -8.54 19.71
N GLY A 749 -26.86 -7.98 20.85
CA GLY A 749 -25.94 -7.54 21.91
C GLY A 749 -25.35 -6.15 21.70
N PHE A 750 -25.64 -5.49 20.57
CA PHE A 750 -25.11 -4.15 20.24
C PHE A 750 -25.47 -3.09 21.29
N ILE A 751 -26.73 -3.08 21.76
CA ILE A 751 -27.17 -2.14 22.79
C ILE A 751 -26.48 -2.41 24.13
N ASN A 752 -26.29 -3.69 24.48
CA ASN A 752 -25.60 -4.08 25.71
C ASN A 752 -24.13 -3.62 25.69
N GLU A 753 -23.44 -3.80 24.56
CA GLU A 753 -22.03 -3.40 24.44
C GLU A 753 -21.84 -1.88 24.49
N LEU A 754 -22.74 -1.10 23.88
CA LEU A 754 -22.72 0.36 24.02
C LEU A 754 -22.90 0.80 25.48
N ILE A 755 -23.71 0.07 26.24
CA ILE A 755 -23.98 0.34 27.65
C ILE A 755 -22.78 -0.05 28.51
N THR A 756 -22.14 -1.20 28.27
CA THR A 756 -20.92 -1.60 28.98
C THR A 756 -19.74 -0.70 28.65
N GLU A 757 -19.56 -0.27 27.39
CA GLU A 757 -18.55 0.73 27.00
C GLU A 757 -18.82 2.08 27.67
N LEU A 758 -20.08 2.52 27.73
CA LEU A 758 -20.42 3.75 28.43
C LEU A 758 -20.14 3.63 29.94
N TRP A 759 -20.60 2.55 30.56
CA TRP A 759 -20.42 2.33 31.98
C TRP A 759 -18.95 2.24 32.38
N SER A 760 -18.11 1.61 31.55
CA SER A 760 -16.67 1.54 31.82
C SER A 760 -15.99 2.90 31.74
N ASN A 761 -16.36 3.74 30.78
CA ASN A 761 -15.82 5.10 30.68
C ASN A 761 -16.28 6.00 31.85
N LEU A 762 -17.51 5.83 32.35
CA LEU A 762 -18.05 6.63 33.45
C LEU A 762 -17.56 6.17 34.84
N GLU A 763 -17.58 4.86 35.11
CA GLU A 763 -17.38 4.32 36.46
C GLU A 763 -15.99 3.67 36.68
N TYR A 764 -15.37 3.13 35.63
CA TYR A 764 -14.08 2.42 35.75
C TYR A 764 -12.87 3.25 35.30
N GLY A 765 -13.06 4.27 34.44
CA GLY A 765 -11.97 5.06 33.87
C GLY A 765 -11.14 4.27 32.84
N ARG A 766 -10.40 4.96 31.97
CA ARG A 766 -9.56 4.31 30.94
C ARG A 766 -8.22 3.78 31.46
N ASP A 767 -7.81 4.17 32.66
CA ASP A 767 -6.53 3.79 33.25
C ASP A 767 -6.77 2.66 34.27
N ASP A 768 -6.03 1.55 34.15
CA ASP A 768 -5.98 0.42 35.10
C ASP A 768 -5.57 0.80 36.54
N VAL A 769 -5.40 2.08 36.82
CA VAL A 769 -5.19 2.61 38.17
C VAL A 769 -6.54 2.66 38.86
N ARG A 770 -6.78 1.73 39.80
CA ARG A 770 -7.92 1.76 40.73
C ARG A 770 -8.15 3.22 41.15
N VAL A 771 -9.28 3.82 40.74
CA VAL A 771 -9.66 5.19 41.12
C VAL A 771 -9.84 5.19 42.63
N THR A 772 -8.78 5.53 43.36
CA THR A 772 -8.76 5.52 44.82
C THR A 772 -9.20 6.87 45.39
N HIS A 773 -9.26 7.92 44.57
CA HIS A 773 -9.67 9.26 44.99
C HIS A 773 -10.41 10.00 43.85
N PRO A 774 -11.52 10.71 44.15
CA PRO A 774 -12.18 11.57 43.17
C PRO A 774 -11.25 12.71 42.71
N ARG A 775 -11.29 13.05 41.41
CA ARG A 775 -10.47 14.13 40.83
C ARG A 775 -10.87 15.48 41.44
N THR A 776 -9.87 16.28 41.85
CA THR A 776 -10.06 17.58 42.55
C THR A 776 -10.32 18.77 41.63
N THR A 777 -10.24 18.60 40.30
CA THR A 777 -10.49 19.67 39.31
C THR A 777 -11.91 19.59 38.76
N PRO A 778 -12.58 20.75 38.52
CA PRO A 778 -13.92 20.77 37.97
C PRO A 778 -13.90 20.11 36.60
N VAL A 779 -14.78 19.12 36.45
CA VAL A 779 -14.84 18.21 35.31
C VAL A 779 -15.50 18.95 34.16
N ASP A 780 -14.92 18.85 32.96
CA ASP A 780 -15.61 19.30 31.75
C ASP A 780 -17.01 18.66 31.67
N PRO A 781 -18.01 19.37 31.14
CA PRO A 781 -19.41 19.02 31.28
C PRO A 781 -19.78 17.63 30.72
N ILE A 782 -19.03 17.11 29.74
CA ILE A 782 -18.92 15.68 29.40
C ILE A 782 -17.43 15.44 29.16
N ASP A 783 -16.80 14.52 29.90
CA ASP A 783 -15.40 14.17 29.64
C ASP A 783 -15.24 13.71 28.18
N GLN A 784 -14.17 14.14 27.51
CA GLN A 784 -13.89 13.80 26.11
C GLN A 784 -13.88 12.27 25.89
N SER A 785 -13.56 11.52 26.96
CA SER A 785 -13.63 10.06 27.03
C SER A 785 -15.04 9.51 26.78
N CYS A 786 -16.09 10.14 27.31
CA CYS A 786 -17.48 9.67 27.28
C CYS A 786 -18.31 10.29 26.15
N GLN A 787 -17.81 11.35 25.49
CA GLN A 787 -18.55 12.10 24.47
C GLN A 787 -19.04 11.21 23.30
N LYS A 788 -18.21 10.26 22.85
CA LYS A 788 -18.55 9.35 21.76
C LYS A 788 -19.70 8.42 22.13
N SER A 789 -19.64 7.81 23.32
CA SER A 789 -20.67 6.89 23.81
C SER A 789 -21.96 7.62 24.15
N PHE A 790 -21.88 8.84 24.69
CA PHE A 790 -23.03 9.72 24.88
C PHE A 790 -23.78 9.98 23.56
N LEU A 791 -23.07 10.45 22.54
CA LEU A 791 -23.67 10.72 21.24
C LEU A 791 -24.27 9.45 20.60
N ALA A 792 -23.61 8.30 20.74
CA ALA A 792 -24.13 7.03 20.25
C ALA A 792 -25.44 6.63 20.95
N LEU A 793 -25.51 6.76 22.28
CA LEU A 793 -26.70 6.44 23.06
C LEU A 793 -27.83 7.41 22.78
N VAL A 794 -27.59 8.72 22.78
CA VAL A 794 -28.60 9.75 22.47
C VAL A 794 -29.17 9.55 21.07
N ASN A 795 -28.31 9.27 20.07
CA ASN A 795 -28.76 8.96 18.72
C ASN A 795 -29.67 7.72 18.69
N LEU A 796 -29.31 6.66 19.41
CA LEU A 796 -30.13 5.44 19.51
C LEU A 796 -31.48 5.72 20.18
N LEU A 797 -31.48 6.46 21.30
CA LEU A 797 -32.69 6.77 22.08
C LEU A 797 -33.63 7.76 21.38
N SER A 798 -33.11 8.52 20.41
CA SER A 798 -33.92 9.44 19.60
C SER A 798 -34.92 8.72 18.68
N TYR A 799 -34.82 7.40 18.51
CA TYR A 799 -35.74 6.64 17.66
C TYR A 799 -36.99 6.16 18.42
N PRO A 800 -38.21 6.45 17.91
CA PRO A 800 -39.46 6.04 18.55
C PRO A 800 -39.59 4.54 18.83
N THR A 801 -38.97 3.72 17.99
CA THR A 801 -38.93 2.26 18.17
C THR A 801 -38.27 1.86 19.49
N ILE A 802 -37.16 2.52 19.85
CA ILE A 802 -36.43 2.21 21.07
C ILE A 802 -37.26 2.64 22.29
N TYR A 803 -37.98 3.77 22.19
CA TYR A 803 -38.95 4.18 23.21
C TYR A 803 -40.06 3.13 23.43
N GLU A 804 -40.66 2.60 22.36
CA GLU A 804 -41.68 1.53 22.49
C GLU A 804 -41.13 0.24 23.12
N LEU A 805 -39.85 -0.08 22.88
CA LEU A 805 -39.20 -1.23 23.54
C LEU A 805 -39.01 -1.02 25.05
N ILE A 806 -38.97 0.23 25.51
CA ILE A 806 -38.65 0.63 26.89
C ILE A 806 -39.92 0.99 27.68
N ARG A 807 -40.96 1.56 27.05
CA ARG A 807 -42.12 2.19 27.70
C ARG A 807 -42.81 1.35 28.78
N ASN A 808 -42.84 0.03 28.62
CA ASN A 808 -43.58 -0.88 29.51
C ASN A 808 -42.65 -1.75 30.39
N GLN A 809 -41.39 -1.38 30.56
CA GLN A 809 -40.47 -2.08 31.45
C GLN A 809 -40.44 -1.40 32.82
N ASP A 810 -40.57 -2.20 33.87
CA ASP A 810 -40.46 -1.71 35.25
C ASP A 810 -39.02 -1.34 35.59
N LEU A 811 -38.86 -0.29 36.40
CA LEU A 811 -37.56 0.11 36.93
C LEU A 811 -37.11 -0.95 37.97
N PRO A 812 -35.87 -1.47 37.88
CA PRO A 812 -35.37 -2.48 38.79
C PRO A 812 -35.42 -2.04 40.26
N ASN A 813 -35.09 -0.78 40.55
CA ASN A 813 -35.12 -0.12 41.86
C ASN A 813 -34.85 -1.05 43.06
N LYS A 814 -33.69 -1.70 43.04
CA LYS A 814 -33.30 -2.73 44.00
C LYS A 814 -33.00 -2.10 45.38
N THR A 815 -33.19 -2.89 46.44
CA THR A 815 -32.90 -2.46 47.82
C THR A 815 -31.40 -2.33 48.08
N GLU A 816 -30.58 -3.12 47.38
CA GLU A 816 -29.12 -3.11 47.43
C GLU A 816 -28.54 -3.33 46.03
N TYR A 817 -27.43 -2.67 45.71
CA TYR A 817 -26.70 -2.80 44.45
C TYR A 817 -25.26 -3.19 44.74
N SER A 818 -24.74 -4.17 44.00
CA SER A 818 -23.32 -4.55 44.11
C SER A 818 -22.43 -3.55 43.36
N LEU A 819 -21.25 -3.24 43.89
CA LEU A 819 -20.25 -2.42 43.21
C LEU A 819 -19.74 -3.04 41.90
N ARG A 820 -19.95 -4.35 41.68
CA ARG A 820 -19.62 -5.06 40.44
C ARG A 820 -20.78 -5.17 39.45
N GLU A 821 -21.97 -4.72 39.85
CA GLU A 821 -23.15 -4.81 38.99
C GLU A 821 -23.03 -3.77 37.88
N VAL A 822 -23.07 -4.22 36.62
CA VAL A 822 -23.00 -3.36 35.43
C VAL A 822 -24.38 -3.34 34.77
N PRO A 823 -24.90 -2.16 34.38
CA PRO A 823 -26.12 -2.06 33.57
C PRO A 823 -26.01 -2.91 32.30
N THR A 824 -27.09 -3.61 31.95
CA THR A 824 -27.13 -4.45 30.74
C THR A 824 -28.13 -3.94 29.71
N CYS A 825 -29.02 -3.03 30.14
CA CYS A 825 -30.05 -2.45 29.28
C CYS A 825 -30.29 -0.97 29.60
N VAL A 826 -30.97 -0.28 28.67
CA VAL A 826 -31.23 1.17 28.80
C VAL A 826 -32.01 1.49 30.08
N ILE A 827 -32.93 0.62 30.49
CA ILE A 827 -33.69 0.78 31.73
C ILE A 827 -32.77 0.79 32.95
N ASP A 828 -31.75 -0.06 32.98
CA ASP A 828 -30.76 -0.09 34.08
C ASP A 828 -29.99 1.24 34.13
N ILE A 829 -29.65 1.83 32.99
CA ILE A 829 -29.04 3.16 32.93
C ILE A 829 -29.99 4.24 33.44
N ILE A 830 -31.25 4.23 33.02
CA ILE A 830 -32.26 5.20 33.49
C ILE A 830 -32.42 5.09 35.00
N ASP A 831 -32.52 3.87 35.53
CA ASP A 831 -32.66 3.59 36.96
C ASP A 831 -31.43 4.01 37.78
N ARG A 832 -30.22 3.82 37.24
CA ARG A 832 -28.97 4.03 37.98
C ARG A 832 -28.29 5.37 37.74
N LEU A 833 -28.57 6.09 36.66
CA LEU A 833 -27.96 7.39 36.38
C LEU A 833 -28.95 8.56 36.49
N ILE A 834 -30.23 8.32 36.17
CA ILE A 834 -31.26 9.37 36.11
C ILE A 834 -32.13 9.35 37.38
N ILE A 835 -32.73 8.19 37.69
CA ILE A 835 -33.72 8.04 38.77
C ILE A 835 -33.00 7.59 40.06
N LEU A 836 -32.16 8.47 40.59
CA LEU A 836 -31.39 8.28 41.84
C LEU A 836 -32.24 8.57 43.09
N ASN A 837 -33.30 7.78 43.28
CA ASN A 837 -34.29 7.95 44.35
C ASN A 837 -34.01 7.15 45.65
N SER A 838 -32.85 6.49 45.75
CA SER A 838 -32.46 5.72 46.95
C SER A 838 -30.98 5.89 47.28
N GLU A 839 -30.66 5.81 48.57
CA GLU A 839 -29.27 5.91 49.04
C GLU A 839 -28.41 4.73 48.56
N ALA A 840 -29.03 3.56 48.36
CA ALA A 840 -28.38 2.39 47.80
C ALA A 840 -27.85 2.64 46.38
N LYS A 841 -28.61 3.35 45.53
CA LYS A 841 -28.19 3.71 44.17
C LYS A 841 -27.02 4.70 44.18
N ILE A 842 -27.10 5.73 45.03
CA ILE A 842 -26.06 6.76 45.16
C ILE A 842 -24.74 6.12 45.60
N ARG A 843 -24.78 5.25 46.62
CA ARG A 843 -23.60 4.55 47.13
C ARG A 843 -23.03 3.50 46.16
N SER A 844 -23.76 3.15 45.10
CA SER A 844 -23.32 2.19 44.09
C SER A 844 -22.47 2.79 42.97
N LEU A 845 -22.38 4.12 42.88
CA LEU A 845 -21.63 4.83 41.86
C LEU A 845 -20.29 5.31 42.45
N PHE A 846 -19.19 5.01 41.76
CA PHE A 846 -17.85 5.50 42.10
C PHE A 846 -17.72 6.99 41.79
N ASN A 847 -18.31 7.44 40.67
CA ASN A 847 -18.27 8.84 40.22
C ASN A 847 -19.67 9.48 40.23
N TYR A 848 -20.37 9.42 41.37
CA TYR A 848 -21.75 9.90 41.52
C TYR A 848 -22.04 11.23 40.82
N GLU A 849 -21.24 12.28 41.05
CA GLU A 849 -21.50 13.61 40.47
C GLU A 849 -21.40 13.59 38.94
N GLN A 850 -20.39 12.94 38.38
CA GLN A 850 -20.20 12.85 36.93
C GLN A 850 -21.29 11.99 36.28
N SER A 851 -21.60 10.85 36.88
CA SER A 851 -22.56 9.89 36.36
C SER A 851 -24.00 10.40 36.47
N HIS A 852 -24.32 11.15 37.52
CA HIS A 852 -25.61 11.82 37.62
C HIS A 852 -25.74 13.01 36.67
N ILE A 853 -24.70 13.85 36.53
CA ILE A 853 -24.69 14.95 35.54
C ILE A 853 -24.82 14.39 34.12
N PHE A 854 -24.17 13.26 33.85
CA PHE A 854 -24.33 12.54 32.58
C PHE A 854 -25.78 12.09 32.39
N GLY A 855 -26.38 11.42 33.37
CA GLY A 855 -27.75 10.91 33.26
C GLY A 855 -28.82 12.00 33.12
N LEU A 856 -28.60 13.18 33.71
CA LEU A 856 -29.51 14.31 33.57
C LEU A 856 -29.49 14.96 32.18
N ARG A 857 -28.46 14.71 31.37
CA ARG A 857 -28.31 15.24 30.01
C ARG A 857 -28.83 14.26 28.98
#